data_AF-A0A928CQW8-F1
#
_entry.id   AF-A0A928CQW8-F1
#
_cell.length_a   1.000
_cell.length_b   1.000
_cell.length_c   1.000
_cell.angle_alpha   90.00
_cell.angle_beta   90.00
_cell.angle_gamma   90.00
#
_symmetry.space_group_name_H-M   'P 1'
#
loop_
_entity.id
_entity.type
_entity.pdbx_description
1 polymer ?
#
loop_
_entity_poly.entity_id
_entity_poly.type
_entity_poly.pdbx_seq_one_letter_code
_entity_poly.pdbx_strand_id
1 'polypeptide(L)'
;MGKVVLLPGSGRLDACAGEFVRYWEKTTSEKLPAVHSAAGHEELIVFGTDTENPLVHQLMLDGALPRLAVRSGSDDYRIRSFKTKDRRGLLILGGNIRAYFYAVYDYYERCGVCRYFWDGDRILPKKTLPLTGFDIHEQPGFSYRGTRYFAHRGLHRFQAEHWDLDDWKREIDWLLKKRLNLMFIRTGIEDLFQLAFPDAVPYPKFGVKAPERQRNSYLDRTPFWKLQYRGKMLREVFAYARSRGLLLPTDCGTMTHWYSLTPPEFLAKYQPGFIPEQVRYNGCAEGRVWDVAKDENMEKYWKLSEAQLREYGSSELFHTIGLAERRCFPDHERNHYFKHYAFRRIEDELRKHYPDSPLLVSTWDFITTWTPQEIREFVAELNPANTLLLDYTSDIYRETHNFLNWDIVGKFPWIYGIFHAYEASNELRGNYDNIARRFPAAAADPMCRGMVFWPENSHADTLMLEYFSRMAWTRKFIPAEDFIGEFCAARYPEASAGKMAELWLTALPLIKASLWGEAGPLAGEPIREVYPHMYFQLLNRGNYCWSLGELDEERQEFHRHTVKQLSGLLDSAAAGLKTIAAWRKAEGFLFRDQLDLARTIAIRMLDYGLSSFALALEGWQLDPNPQTERRVRILVETITKMSKLFSRMLAASEEFSLAYSLDRLKKVQKVNSVFEDTFKRTAVSHYCRSFTAETAKYCYESEWQYLADRAEKCLDTGDTRPWRGLLEEFEQADRKITESFAQRSLEEMRPDVKTARKNLSGVLKELAELVPELRKQEVKYVIF
;
A
#
# COMPACT_ATOMS: atom_id res chain seq x y z
N MET A 1 -5.05 -47.37 15.40
CA MET A 1 -5.18 -46.07 16.12
C MET A 1 -5.58 -45.00 15.11
N GLY A 2 -6.06 -43.83 15.58
CA GLY A 2 -6.53 -42.73 14.72
C GLY A 2 -5.42 -42.01 13.93
N LYS A 3 -5.82 -41.04 13.10
CA LYS A 3 -4.96 -40.20 12.25
C LYS A 3 -4.04 -39.32 13.10
N VAL A 4 -2.81 -39.10 12.66
CA VAL A 4 -1.84 -38.25 13.38
C VAL A 4 -0.99 -37.40 12.42
N VAL A 5 -0.49 -36.27 12.93
CA VAL A 5 0.62 -35.54 12.30
C VAL A 5 1.94 -36.07 12.84
N LEU A 6 2.83 -36.53 11.96
CA LEU A 6 4.17 -37.00 12.31
C LEU A 6 5.21 -35.91 12.03
N LEU A 7 5.88 -35.46 13.08
CA LEU A 7 6.90 -34.41 13.06
C LEU A 7 8.32 -34.99 13.11
N PRO A 8 9.32 -34.30 12.51
CA PRO A 8 10.72 -34.62 12.73
C PRO A 8 11.13 -34.29 14.18
N GLY A 9 12.23 -34.86 14.65
CA GLY A 9 12.69 -34.70 16.04
C GLY A 9 13.33 -33.34 16.37
N SER A 10 13.55 -32.46 15.38
CA SER A 10 14.30 -31.21 15.55
C SER A 10 13.49 -30.02 16.08
N GLY A 11 12.16 -30.13 16.14
CA GLY A 11 11.26 -29.03 16.51
C GLY A 11 11.11 -27.91 15.45
N ARG A 12 11.92 -27.94 14.39
CA ARG A 12 11.96 -26.89 13.35
C ARG A 12 10.60 -26.68 12.65
N LEU A 13 9.82 -27.74 12.49
CA LEU A 13 8.56 -27.74 11.74
C LEU A 13 7.31 -27.61 12.62
N ASP A 14 7.46 -27.43 13.93
CA ASP A 14 6.36 -27.44 14.89
C ASP A 14 5.34 -26.34 14.62
N ALA A 15 5.80 -25.14 14.22
CA ALA A 15 4.91 -24.04 13.87
C ALA A 15 4.06 -24.34 12.61
N CYS A 16 4.64 -24.98 11.59
CA CYS A 16 3.92 -25.37 10.37
C CYS A 16 2.88 -26.46 10.67
N ALA A 17 3.26 -27.46 11.47
CA ALA A 17 2.34 -28.51 11.87
C ALA A 17 1.25 -28.02 12.80
N GLY A 18 1.55 -27.08 13.70
CA GLY A 18 0.57 -26.39 14.52
C GLY A 18 -0.47 -25.67 13.68
N GLU A 19 -0.06 -24.98 12.60
CA GLU A 19 -0.99 -24.39 11.65
C GLU A 19 -1.83 -25.46 10.93
N PHE A 20 -1.21 -26.57 10.50
CA PHE A 20 -1.95 -27.68 9.90
C PHE A 20 -3.03 -28.21 10.85
N VAL A 21 -2.68 -28.51 12.11
CA VAL A 21 -3.63 -28.98 13.13
C VAL A 21 -4.73 -27.94 13.38
N ARG A 22 -4.38 -26.65 13.47
CA ARG A 22 -5.34 -25.57 13.69
C ARG A 22 -6.40 -25.50 12.60
N TYR A 23 -6.02 -25.60 11.33
CA TYR A 23 -7.02 -25.61 10.23
C TYR A 23 -7.77 -26.93 10.16
N TRP A 24 -7.14 -28.05 10.50
CA TRP A 24 -7.83 -29.34 10.57
C TRP A 24 -8.98 -29.27 11.57
N GLU A 25 -8.71 -28.79 12.79
CA GLU A 25 -9.73 -28.64 13.83
C GLU A 25 -10.83 -27.66 13.42
N LYS A 26 -10.47 -26.49 12.84
CA LYS A 26 -11.44 -25.50 12.36
C LYS A 26 -12.34 -26.02 11.23
N THR A 27 -11.84 -26.93 10.40
CA THR A 27 -12.60 -27.46 9.25
C THR A 27 -13.39 -28.73 9.60
N THR A 28 -12.81 -29.64 10.37
CA THR A 28 -13.39 -30.98 10.64
C THR A 28 -14.06 -31.09 12.01
N SER A 29 -13.71 -30.21 12.95
CA SER A 29 -14.01 -30.36 14.39
C SER A 29 -13.39 -31.60 15.05
N GLU A 30 -12.53 -32.35 14.35
CA GLU A 30 -11.75 -33.48 14.87
C GLU A 30 -10.42 -32.97 15.43
N LYS A 31 -10.04 -33.40 16.64
CA LYS A 31 -8.69 -33.14 17.17
C LYS A 31 -7.67 -34.02 16.46
N LEU A 32 -6.58 -33.41 15.99
CA LEU A 32 -5.53 -34.11 15.29
C LEU A 32 -4.22 -34.06 16.09
N PRO A 33 -3.81 -35.15 16.76
CA PRO A 33 -2.60 -35.14 17.58
C PRO A 33 -1.34 -35.07 16.72
N ALA A 34 -0.37 -34.28 17.17
CA ALA A 34 0.98 -34.24 16.63
C ALA A 34 1.91 -35.13 17.47
N VAL A 35 2.67 -36.00 16.81
CA VAL A 35 3.54 -37.01 17.43
C VAL A 35 4.91 -37.05 16.74
N HIS A 36 5.92 -37.58 17.44
CA HIS A 36 7.27 -37.80 16.89
C HIS A 36 7.56 -39.28 16.57
N SER A 37 6.59 -40.17 16.77
CA SER A 37 6.71 -41.60 16.45
C SER A 37 5.51 -42.07 15.64
N ALA A 38 5.79 -42.84 14.59
CA ALA A 38 4.76 -43.44 13.73
C ALA A 38 4.23 -44.79 14.26
N ALA A 39 4.73 -45.28 15.39
CA ALA A 39 4.38 -46.60 15.93
C ALA A 39 2.87 -46.66 16.28
N GLY A 40 2.18 -47.72 15.83
CA GLY A 40 0.75 -47.94 16.12
C GLY A 40 -0.24 -47.15 15.26
N HIS A 41 0.23 -46.28 14.36
CA HIS A 41 -0.61 -45.42 13.51
C HIS A 41 -0.60 -45.84 12.03
N GLU A 42 -1.78 -45.94 11.44
CA GLU A 42 -2.00 -46.39 10.04
C GLU A 42 -2.21 -45.21 9.07
N GLU A 43 -2.75 -44.08 9.55
CA GLU A 43 -3.01 -42.88 8.76
C GLU A 43 -2.15 -41.72 9.24
N LEU A 44 -1.23 -41.26 8.39
CA LEU A 44 -0.20 -40.29 8.75
C LEU A 44 -0.24 -39.03 7.88
N ILE A 45 0.00 -37.88 8.49
CA ILE A 45 0.39 -36.64 7.81
C ILE A 45 1.84 -36.35 8.21
N VAL A 46 2.78 -36.60 7.32
CA VAL A 46 4.22 -36.60 7.62
C VAL A 46 4.84 -35.30 7.14
N PHE A 47 5.50 -34.60 8.04
CA PHE A 47 6.29 -33.40 7.74
C PHE A 47 7.78 -33.74 7.67
N GLY A 48 8.49 -33.11 6.74
CA GLY A 48 9.94 -33.21 6.61
C GLY A 48 10.39 -34.01 5.39
N THR A 49 11.53 -33.63 4.79
CA THR A 49 12.21 -34.43 3.74
C THR A 49 12.82 -35.71 4.32
N ASP A 50 13.45 -36.52 3.47
CA ASP A 50 14.22 -37.70 3.87
C ASP A 50 15.38 -37.39 4.81
N THR A 51 15.96 -36.18 4.74
CA THR A 51 16.99 -35.75 5.69
C THR A 51 16.43 -35.25 7.02
N GLU A 52 15.15 -34.90 7.07
CA GLU A 52 14.50 -34.34 8.26
C GLU A 52 13.66 -35.40 9.01
N ASN A 53 13.03 -36.33 8.28
CA ASN A 53 12.12 -37.32 8.81
C ASN A 53 12.55 -38.77 8.44
N PRO A 54 12.92 -39.60 9.44
CA PRO A 54 13.36 -40.98 9.20
C PRO A 54 12.35 -41.87 8.47
N LEU A 55 11.04 -41.63 8.65
CA LEU A 55 10.02 -42.40 7.94
C LEU A 55 10.06 -42.11 6.43
N VAL A 56 10.28 -40.86 6.04
CA VAL A 56 10.38 -40.48 4.62
C VAL A 56 11.60 -41.12 3.99
N HIS A 57 12.75 -41.12 4.70
CA HIS A 57 13.95 -41.83 4.27
C HIS A 57 13.70 -43.33 4.06
N GLN A 58 13.06 -43.99 5.04
CA GLN A 58 12.76 -45.42 4.94
C GLN A 58 11.82 -45.72 3.77
N LEU A 59 10.77 -44.92 3.59
CA LEU A 59 9.83 -45.07 2.47
C LEU A 59 10.52 -44.92 1.10
N MET A 60 11.56 -44.10 1.00
CA MET A 60 12.38 -43.98 -0.21
C MET A 60 13.28 -45.20 -0.41
N LEU A 61 13.95 -45.70 0.64
CA LEU A 61 14.77 -46.91 0.57
C LEU A 61 13.97 -48.15 0.15
N ASP A 62 12.75 -48.27 0.66
CA ASP A 62 11.82 -49.36 0.36
C ASP A 62 11.20 -49.26 -1.06
N GLY A 63 11.52 -48.20 -1.82
CA GLY A 63 10.96 -47.93 -3.14
C GLY A 63 9.49 -47.52 -3.12
N ALA A 64 8.91 -47.24 -1.95
CA ALA A 64 7.53 -46.80 -1.80
C ALA A 64 7.32 -45.32 -2.19
N LEU A 65 8.40 -44.55 -2.28
CA LEU A 65 8.40 -43.16 -2.73
C LEU A 65 9.44 -42.93 -3.83
N PRO A 66 9.11 -42.20 -4.90
CA PRO A 66 10.10 -41.70 -5.84
C PRO A 66 10.90 -40.53 -5.23
N ARG A 67 11.85 -39.99 -5.99
CA ARG A 67 12.58 -38.77 -5.62
C ARG A 67 11.61 -37.63 -5.27
N LEU A 68 11.84 -36.97 -4.13
CA LEU A 68 10.96 -35.93 -3.60
C LEU A 68 10.89 -34.69 -4.53
N ALA A 69 11.98 -34.39 -5.25
CA ALA A 69 12.11 -33.28 -6.19
C ALA A 69 11.88 -31.88 -5.58
N VAL A 70 12.21 -31.70 -4.31
CA VAL A 70 12.18 -30.40 -3.61
C VAL A 70 13.62 -29.90 -3.47
N ARG A 71 13.92 -28.67 -3.93
CA ARG A 71 15.27 -28.08 -3.85
C ARG A 71 15.51 -27.48 -2.46
N SER A 72 16.61 -27.85 -1.82
CA SER A 72 17.02 -27.27 -0.52
C SER A 72 17.22 -25.75 -0.62
N GLY A 73 16.74 -25.01 0.39
CA GLY A 73 16.79 -23.55 0.47
C GLY A 73 15.75 -22.81 -0.39
N SER A 74 15.13 -23.49 -1.35
CA SER A 74 14.13 -22.89 -2.26
C SER A 74 12.73 -22.85 -1.65
N ASP A 75 11.84 -22.09 -2.29
CA ASP A 75 10.41 -22.04 -1.96
C ASP A 75 9.60 -23.16 -2.63
N ASP A 76 10.28 -24.16 -3.21
CA ASP A 76 9.65 -25.36 -3.77
C ASP A 76 8.95 -26.14 -2.64
N TYR A 77 7.76 -26.68 -2.93
CA TYR A 77 7.07 -27.56 -2.00
C TYR A 77 6.35 -28.70 -2.71
N ARG A 78 6.07 -29.76 -1.94
CA ARG A 78 5.35 -30.92 -2.44
C ARG A 78 4.30 -31.41 -1.44
N ILE A 79 3.12 -31.74 -1.96
CA ILE A 79 2.06 -32.44 -1.23
C ILE A 79 1.85 -33.77 -1.93
N ARG A 80 2.20 -34.88 -1.29
CA ARG A 80 2.17 -36.20 -1.94
C ARG A 80 1.56 -37.26 -1.06
N SER A 81 0.60 -38.00 -1.59
CA SER A 81 0.06 -39.17 -0.92
C SER A 81 1.00 -40.37 -1.04
N PHE A 82 1.02 -41.23 -0.02
CA PHE A 82 1.75 -42.49 -0.02
C PHE A 82 0.90 -43.63 0.53
N LYS A 83 1.24 -44.85 0.16
CA LYS A 83 0.62 -46.08 0.67
C LYS A 83 1.66 -47.20 0.71
N THR A 84 1.77 -47.85 1.85
CA THR A 84 2.49 -49.11 2.06
C THR A 84 1.49 -50.21 2.43
N LYS A 85 1.98 -51.39 2.80
CA LYS A 85 1.11 -52.48 3.30
C LYS A 85 0.37 -52.08 4.58
N ASP A 86 1.06 -51.41 5.50
CA ASP A 86 0.56 -51.15 6.86
C ASP A 86 0.15 -49.69 7.08
N ARG A 87 0.46 -48.79 6.14
CA ARG A 87 0.26 -47.34 6.32
C ARG A 87 -0.21 -46.66 5.05
N ARG A 88 -0.91 -45.55 5.22
CA ARG A 88 -1.18 -44.57 4.17
C ARG A 88 -1.11 -43.17 4.73
N GLY A 89 -0.94 -42.19 3.86
CA GLY A 89 -0.87 -40.83 4.36
C GLY A 89 -0.52 -39.79 3.32
N LEU A 90 -0.26 -38.60 3.85
CA LEU A 90 0.13 -37.42 3.12
C LEU A 90 1.52 -36.99 3.57
N LEU A 91 2.38 -36.64 2.62
CA LEU A 91 3.65 -35.98 2.86
C LEU A 91 3.47 -34.48 2.60
N ILE A 92 3.90 -33.66 3.54
CA ILE A 92 4.04 -32.21 3.40
C ILE A 92 5.54 -31.91 3.40
N LEU A 93 6.07 -31.45 2.27
CA LEU A 93 7.50 -31.25 2.03
C LEU A 93 7.76 -29.82 1.56
N GLY A 94 8.88 -29.23 1.99
CA GLY A 94 9.27 -27.87 1.61
C GLY A 94 10.78 -27.71 1.53
N GLY A 95 11.26 -26.87 0.62
CA GLY A 95 12.69 -26.59 0.46
C GLY A 95 13.28 -25.76 1.60
N ASN A 96 12.41 -25.02 2.30
CA ASN A 96 12.71 -24.24 3.50
C ASN A 96 11.45 -24.10 4.36
N ILE A 97 11.54 -23.41 5.51
CA ILE A 97 10.44 -23.31 6.47
C ILE A 97 9.18 -22.63 5.91
N ARG A 98 9.30 -21.56 5.11
CA ARG A 98 8.14 -20.89 4.49
C ARG A 98 7.43 -21.78 3.47
N ALA A 99 8.19 -22.59 2.72
CA ALA A 99 7.62 -23.55 1.76
C ALA A 99 6.72 -24.59 2.44
N TYR A 100 7.03 -25.00 3.69
CA TYR A 100 6.14 -25.84 4.48
C TYR A 100 4.81 -25.14 4.79
N PHE A 101 4.83 -23.86 5.19
CA PHE A 101 3.60 -23.08 5.36
C PHE A 101 2.82 -22.99 4.04
N TYR A 102 3.48 -22.76 2.89
CA TYR A 102 2.82 -22.73 1.59
C TYR A 102 2.11 -24.04 1.28
N ALA A 103 2.76 -25.18 1.53
CA ALA A 103 2.18 -26.50 1.34
C ALA A 103 0.96 -26.76 2.25
N VAL A 104 1.03 -26.31 3.51
CA VAL A 104 -0.10 -26.41 4.44
C VAL A 104 -1.31 -25.64 3.90
N TYR A 105 -1.11 -24.37 3.51
CA TYR A 105 -2.18 -23.54 2.99
C TYR A 105 -2.73 -24.09 1.66
N ASP A 106 -1.86 -24.51 0.74
CA ASP A 106 -2.24 -25.10 -0.55
C ASP A 106 -3.07 -26.39 -0.40
N TYR A 107 -2.73 -27.24 0.57
CA TYR A 107 -3.51 -28.45 0.87
C TYR A 107 -4.97 -28.11 1.20
N TYR A 108 -5.20 -27.12 2.07
CA TYR A 108 -6.55 -26.70 2.45
C TYR A 108 -7.30 -26.00 1.32
N GLU A 109 -6.60 -25.22 0.47
CA GLU A 109 -7.19 -24.62 -0.73
C GLU A 109 -7.66 -25.69 -1.71
N ARG A 110 -6.84 -26.73 -1.94
CA ARG A 110 -7.14 -27.86 -2.85
C ARG A 110 -8.21 -28.80 -2.29
N CYS A 111 -8.33 -28.90 -0.97
CA CYS A 111 -9.44 -29.59 -0.32
C CYS A 111 -10.79 -28.86 -0.52
N GLY A 112 -10.76 -27.62 -1.03
CA GLY A 112 -11.94 -26.77 -1.25
C GLY A 112 -12.53 -26.20 0.04
N VAL A 113 -11.76 -26.17 1.13
CA VAL A 113 -12.25 -25.76 2.46
C VAL A 113 -11.71 -24.44 2.94
N CYS A 114 -10.64 -23.90 2.34
CA CYS A 114 -10.08 -22.62 2.71
C CYS A 114 -9.89 -21.69 1.50
N ARG A 115 -10.13 -20.40 1.73
CA ARG A 115 -9.62 -19.27 0.94
C ARG A 115 -9.13 -18.20 1.91
N TYR A 116 -8.04 -17.54 1.56
CA TYR A 116 -7.29 -16.67 2.46
C TYR A 116 -7.35 -15.23 1.98
N PHE A 117 -7.66 -14.27 2.85
CA PHE A 117 -7.59 -12.84 2.56
C PHE A 117 -6.99 -12.12 3.77
N TRP A 118 -6.43 -10.93 3.56
CA TRP A 118 -5.85 -10.16 4.68
C TRP A 118 -6.91 -9.87 5.73
N ASP A 119 -8.11 -9.63 5.25
CA ASP A 119 -9.24 -9.12 5.99
C ASP A 119 -10.15 -10.24 6.54
N GLY A 120 -9.72 -11.49 6.39
CA GLY A 120 -10.31 -12.70 6.97
C GLY A 120 -10.10 -13.95 6.13
N ASP A 121 -10.10 -15.13 6.77
CA ASP A 121 -10.10 -16.41 6.06
C ASP A 121 -11.54 -16.92 5.88
N ARG A 122 -11.86 -17.46 4.70
CA ARG A 122 -13.09 -18.21 4.47
C ARG A 122 -12.81 -19.70 4.71
N ILE A 123 -13.38 -20.24 5.78
CA ILE A 123 -13.22 -21.65 6.18
C ILE A 123 -14.57 -22.35 6.08
N LEU A 124 -14.66 -23.39 5.26
CA LEU A 124 -15.87 -24.20 5.07
C LEU A 124 -15.76 -25.50 5.88
N PRO A 125 -16.72 -25.79 6.77
CA PRO A 125 -16.73 -27.05 7.51
C PRO A 125 -16.84 -28.26 6.58
N LYS A 126 -16.04 -29.30 6.83
CA LYS A 126 -16.05 -30.56 6.09
C LYS A 126 -15.64 -31.71 7.02
N LYS A 127 -16.51 -32.72 7.16
CA LYS A 127 -16.32 -33.81 8.13
C LYS A 127 -15.00 -34.59 7.96
N THR A 128 -14.54 -34.75 6.74
CA THR A 128 -13.32 -35.52 6.42
C THR A 128 -12.55 -34.85 5.31
N LEU A 129 -11.23 -34.75 5.46
CA LEU A 129 -10.33 -34.27 4.43
C LEU A 129 -9.54 -35.43 3.80
N PRO A 130 -9.28 -35.40 2.49
CA PRO A 130 -8.57 -36.46 1.80
C PRO A 130 -7.09 -36.50 2.18
N LEU A 131 -6.54 -37.69 2.45
CA LEU A 131 -5.09 -37.93 2.57
C LEU A 131 -4.49 -38.59 1.32
N THR A 132 -5.35 -39.02 0.40
CA THR A 132 -5.01 -39.74 -0.83
C THR A 132 -5.32 -38.91 -2.06
N GLY A 133 -4.65 -39.19 -3.18
CA GLY A 133 -4.90 -38.51 -4.46
C GLY A 133 -4.09 -37.24 -4.69
N PHE A 134 -3.11 -36.95 -3.82
CA PHE A 134 -2.20 -35.82 -4.00
C PHE A 134 -0.90 -36.27 -4.66
N ASP A 135 -0.53 -35.58 -5.73
CA ASP A 135 0.85 -35.52 -6.23
C ASP A 135 1.12 -34.12 -6.79
N ILE A 136 1.17 -33.16 -5.86
CA ILE A 136 1.33 -31.74 -6.16
C ILE A 136 2.78 -31.36 -5.96
N HIS A 137 3.39 -30.77 -6.98
CA HIS A 137 4.71 -30.16 -6.91
C HIS A 137 4.60 -28.73 -7.43
N GLU A 138 5.01 -27.78 -6.60
CA GLU A 138 4.82 -26.35 -6.85
C GLU A 138 6.14 -25.61 -6.65
N GLN A 139 6.41 -24.66 -7.54
CA GLN A 139 7.64 -23.87 -7.57
C GLN A 139 7.28 -22.40 -7.85
N PRO A 140 7.98 -21.44 -7.23
CA PRO A 140 7.72 -20.04 -7.47
C PRO A 140 8.18 -19.63 -8.88
N GLY A 141 7.39 -18.76 -9.53
CA GLY A 141 7.78 -18.13 -10.79
C GLY A 141 8.86 -17.05 -10.62
N PHE A 142 8.87 -16.37 -9.47
CA PHE A 142 9.86 -15.34 -9.11
C PHE A 142 10.53 -15.64 -7.78
N SER A 143 11.80 -15.27 -7.61
CA SER A 143 12.55 -15.46 -6.37
C SER A 143 12.14 -14.52 -5.24
N TYR A 144 11.82 -13.25 -5.56
CA TYR A 144 11.43 -12.24 -4.58
C TYR A 144 9.97 -11.82 -4.78
N ARG A 145 9.14 -11.97 -3.76
CA ARG A 145 7.70 -11.68 -3.84
C ARG A 145 7.27 -11.03 -2.54
N GLY A 146 6.86 -9.76 -2.56
CA GLY A 146 6.66 -9.06 -1.30
C GLY A 146 5.94 -7.74 -1.35
N THR A 147 5.81 -7.17 -0.16
CA THR A 147 5.16 -5.88 0.09
C THR A 147 6.06 -4.99 0.94
N ARG A 148 5.86 -3.67 0.83
CA ARG A 148 6.55 -2.67 1.65
C ARG A 148 5.54 -1.79 2.39
N TYR A 149 5.91 -1.34 3.60
CA TYR A 149 5.05 -0.57 4.50
C TYR A 149 5.67 0.78 4.87
N PHE A 150 4.86 1.85 4.82
CA PHE A 150 5.25 3.21 5.15
C PHE A 150 4.71 3.69 6.49
N ALA A 151 5.39 4.69 7.05
CA ALA A 151 5.15 5.21 8.40
C ALA A 151 4.13 6.38 8.43
N HIS A 152 3.14 6.32 7.55
CA HIS A 152 2.02 7.25 7.54
C HIS A 152 1.07 6.99 8.70
N ARG A 153 0.28 8.02 9.07
CA ARG A 153 -0.60 7.99 10.23
C ARG A 153 -1.99 8.48 9.82
N GLY A 154 -2.98 7.64 10.04
CA GLY A 154 -4.37 7.89 9.67
C GLY A 154 -5.27 6.74 10.09
N LEU A 155 -6.24 6.43 9.24
CA LEU A 155 -7.20 5.35 9.42
C LEU A 155 -6.49 4.00 9.63
N HIS A 156 -6.81 3.30 10.73
CA HIS A 156 -6.06 2.13 11.18
C HIS A 156 -5.92 1.01 10.12
N ARG A 157 -6.96 0.75 9.31
CA ARG A 157 -6.89 -0.24 8.22
C ARG A 157 -5.75 0.07 7.26
N PHE A 158 -5.59 1.34 6.90
CA PHE A 158 -4.71 1.76 5.81
C PHE A 158 -3.28 2.08 6.25
N GLN A 159 -2.98 1.98 7.55
CA GLN A 159 -1.81 2.63 8.14
C GLN A 159 -1.05 1.67 9.06
N ALA A 160 -0.09 0.94 8.48
CA ALA A 160 0.69 -0.09 9.18
C ALA A 160 1.52 0.46 10.37
N GLU A 161 1.84 1.75 10.36
CA GLU A 161 2.46 2.45 11.48
C GLU A 161 1.68 2.30 12.79
N HIS A 162 0.35 2.19 12.71
CA HIS A 162 -0.58 2.10 13.84
C HIS A 162 -1.01 0.65 14.18
N TRP A 163 -0.43 -0.33 13.53
CA TRP A 163 -0.70 -1.75 13.80
C TRP A 163 -0.03 -2.21 15.07
N ASP A 164 -0.75 -3.04 15.82
CA ASP A 164 -0.21 -3.75 16.97
C ASP A 164 0.45 -5.07 16.56
N LEU A 165 0.92 -5.84 17.55
CA LEU A 165 1.57 -7.12 17.29
C LEU A 165 0.63 -8.13 16.60
N ASP A 166 -0.66 -8.13 16.92
CA ASP A 166 -1.60 -9.10 16.35
C ASP A 166 -1.97 -8.73 14.91
N ASP A 167 -2.06 -7.43 14.60
CA ASP A 167 -2.14 -6.93 13.23
C ASP A 167 -0.92 -7.36 12.40
N TRP A 168 0.29 -7.22 12.93
CA TRP A 168 1.51 -7.66 12.24
C TRP A 168 1.61 -9.17 12.08
N LYS A 169 1.18 -9.95 13.07
CA LYS A 169 1.10 -11.42 12.93
C LYS A 169 0.11 -11.81 11.84
N ARG A 170 -1.05 -11.14 11.78
CA ARG A 170 -2.03 -11.32 10.71
C ARG A 170 -1.45 -10.99 9.33
N GLU A 171 -0.69 -9.90 9.23
CA GLU A 171 0.01 -9.54 7.99
C GLU A 171 1.01 -10.62 7.56
N ILE A 172 1.88 -11.05 8.47
CA ILE A 172 2.90 -12.07 8.22
C ILE A 172 2.25 -13.39 7.78
N ASP A 173 1.19 -13.81 8.46
CA ASP A 173 0.47 -15.02 8.09
C ASP A 173 -0.24 -14.87 6.74
N TRP A 174 -0.77 -13.68 6.40
CA TRP A 174 -1.33 -13.38 5.08
C TRP A 174 -0.27 -13.44 3.97
N LEU A 175 0.92 -12.87 4.18
CA LEU A 175 2.03 -12.97 3.24
C LEU A 175 2.33 -14.45 2.92
N LEU A 176 2.37 -15.31 3.94
CA LEU A 176 2.59 -16.74 3.74
C LEU A 176 1.46 -17.43 2.98
N LYS A 177 0.20 -17.13 3.32
CA LYS A 177 -0.99 -17.64 2.60
C LYS A 177 -0.99 -17.24 1.13
N LYS A 178 -0.40 -16.08 0.80
CA LYS A 178 -0.22 -15.58 -0.57
C LYS A 178 1.09 -16.03 -1.23
N ARG A 179 1.85 -16.92 -0.58
CA ARG A 179 3.14 -17.43 -1.04
C ARG A 179 4.17 -16.32 -1.29
N LEU A 180 4.06 -15.21 -0.56
CA LEU A 180 5.02 -14.10 -0.53
C LEU A 180 6.13 -14.41 0.47
N ASN A 181 7.33 -13.92 0.20
CA ASN A 181 8.52 -14.21 0.99
C ASN A 181 9.30 -12.96 1.44
N LEU A 182 8.97 -11.77 0.94
CA LEU A 182 9.66 -10.52 1.30
C LEU A 182 8.71 -9.58 2.02
N MET A 183 9.14 -9.08 3.18
CA MET A 183 8.41 -8.11 3.98
C MET A 183 9.34 -6.92 4.29
N PHE A 184 9.06 -5.76 3.70
CA PHE A 184 9.90 -4.58 3.90
C PHE A 184 9.23 -3.56 4.82
N ILE A 185 9.66 -3.52 6.07
CA ILE A 185 9.14 -2.63 7.11
C ILE A 185 10.03 -1.39 7.25
N ARG A 186 9.45 -0.21 7.03
CA ARG A 186 10.07 1.10 7.38
C ARG A 186 9.29 1.86 8.45
N THR A 187 8.41 1.16 9.16
CA THR A 187 7.60 1.67 10.28
C THR A 187 8.15 1.21 11.61
N GLY A 188 7.91 1.95 12.69
CA GLY A 188 8.28 1.48 14.04
C GLY A 188 9.77 1.56 14.37
N ILE A 189 10.61 2.02 13.44
CA ILE A 189 12.06 2.21 13.62
C ILE A 189 12.41 3.59 14.21
N GLU A 190 11.46 4.28 14.84
CA GLU A 190 11.71 5.64 15.34
C GLU A 190 12.66 5.66 16.54
N ASP A 191 12.94 4.51 17.15
CA ASP A 191 13.90 4.36 18.25
C ASP A 191 15.33 4.04 17.78
N LEU A 192 15.55 3.93 16.47
CA LEU A 192 16.83 3.52 15.89
C LEU A 192 17.98 4.44 16.33
N PHE A 193 17.73 5.75 16.45
CA PHE A 193 18.73 6.70 16.93
C PHE A 193 19.06 6.51 18.41
N GLN A 194 18.06 6.22 19.25
CA GLN A 194 18.28 5.92 20.67
C GLN A 194 19.09 4.62 20.83
N LEU A 195 18.85 3.64 19.96
CA LEU A 195 19.57 2.37 19.94
C LEU A 195 21.00 2.49 19.43
N ALA A 196 21.24 3.31 18.40
CA ALA A 196 22.57 3.51 17.81
C ALA A 196 23.44 4.52 18.59
N PHE A 197 22.82 5.51 19.23
CA PHE A 197 23.50 6.61 19.92
C PHE A 197 22.90 6.89 21.31
N PRO A 198 22.85 5.90 22.22
CA PRO A 198 22.20 6.05 23.53
C PRO A 198 22.82 7.15 24.41
N ASP A 199 24.13 7.40 24.27
CA ASP A 199 24.86 8.44 25.01
C ASP A 199 24.60 9.86 24.48
N ALA A 200 23.88 9.99 23.37
CA ALA A 200 23.62 11.24 22.67
C ALA A 200 22.14 11.54 22.57
N VAL A 201 21.34 10.51 22.29
CA VAL A 201 19.94 10.63 21.95
C VAL A 201 19.12 9.91 23.01
N PRO A 202 18.52 10.63 23.97
CA PRO A 202 17.60 10.02 24.91
C PRO A 202 16.28 9.66 24.23
N TYR A 203 15.51 8.79 24.88
CA TYR A 203 14.12 8.57 24.50
C TYR A 203 13.28 9.83 24.77
N PRO A 204 12.35 10.19 23.87
CA PRO A 204 11.51 11.38 24.05
C PRO A 204 10.60 11.26 25.27
N LYS A 205 10.35 12.39 25.94
CA LYS A 205 9.44 12.45 27.09
C LYS A 205 8.00 12.14 26.66
N PHE A 206 7.41 11.10 27.24
CA PHE A 206 6.03 10.73 26.99
C PHE A 206 5.06 11.76 27.61
N GLY A 207 4.02 12.18 26.87
CA GLY A 207 3.13 13.28 27.29
C GLY A 207 3.52 14.66 26.75
N VAL A 208 4.65 14.76 26.04
CA VAL A 208 5.12 16.01 25.43
C VAL A 208 5.00 15.92 23.91
N LYS A 209 4.52 16.99 23.28
CA LYS A 209 4.43 17.09 21.82
C LYS A 209 5.83 17.24 21.23
N ALA A 210 6.11 16.56 20.13
CA ALA A 210 7.34 16.80 19.37
C ALA A 210 7.34 18.24 18.83
N PRO A 211 8.52 18.83 18.56
CA PRO A 211 8.59 20.16 17.95
C PRO A 211 7.78 20.22 16.65
N GLU A 212 6.91 21.22 16.55
CA GLU A 212 6.15 21.46 15.32
C GLU A 212 7.10 22.03 14.26
N ARG A 213 7.28 21.27 13.17
CA ARG A 213 8.19 21.63 12.06
C ARG A 213 7.45 22.36 10.96
N GLN A 214 6.23 21.91 10.72
CA GLN A 214 5.33 22.44 9.72
C GLN A 214 3.89 22.25 10.24
N ARG A 215 3.06 23.28 10.04
CA ARG A 215 1.64 23.23 10.35
C ARG A 215 0.97 22.08 9.62
N ASN A 216 0.09 21.35 10.30
CA ASN A 216 -0.77 20.30 9.72
C ASN A 216 0.05 19.36 8.81
N SER A 217 1.08 18.72 9.37
CA SER A 217 2.06 17.97 8.60
C SER A 217 2.27 16.57 9.16
N TYR A 218 2.51 15.62 8.26
CA TYR A 218 2.94 14.26 8.56
C TYR A 218 4.35 14.20 9.20
N LEU A 219 5.07 15.33 9.21
CA LEU A 219 6.35 15.51 9.91
C LEU A 219 6.21 15.65 11.43
N ASP A 220 4.98 15.80 11.96
CA ASP A 220 4.75 15.70 13.40
C ASP A 220 4.87 14.22 13.84
N ARG A 221 6.08 13.89 14.30
CA ARG A 221 6.43 12.56 14.80
C ARG A 221 6.19 12.40 16.30
N THR A 222 5.28 13.18 16.91
CA THR A 222 4.85 12.97 18.31
C THR A 222 4.47 11.50 18.50
N PRO A 223 5.07 10.77 19.47
CA PRO A 223 4.86 9.34 19.59
C PRO A 223 3.47 9.04 20.17
N PHE A 224 2.71 8.13 19.56
CA PHE A 224 1.39 7.71 20.05
C PHE A 224 1.47 6.73 21.22
N TRP A 225 2.47 5.85 21.24
CA TRP A 225 2.85 5.03 22.39
C TRP A 225 4.27 5.36 22.85
N LYS A 226 4.68 4.89 24.03
CA LYS A 226 6.08 5.01 24.45
C LYS A 226 6.98 4.36 23.39
N LEU A 227 8.03 5.08 23.00
CA LEU A 227 8.88 4.64 21.91
C LEU A 227 9.62 3.32 22.24
N GLN A 228 10.01 3.11 23.51
CA GLN A 228 10.55 1.83 23.99
C GLN A 228 9.59 0.65 23.79
N TYR A 229 8.28 0.88 23.94
CA TYR A 229 7.27 -0.15 23.70
C TYR A 229 7.21 -0.51 22.22
N ARG A 230 7.29 0.50 21.33
CA ARG A 230 7.33 0.26 19.87
C ARG A 230 8.54 -0.57 19.46
N GLY A 231 9.73 -0.27 20.00
CA GLY A 231 10.94 -1.07 19.77
C GLY A 231 10.80 -2.52 20.24
N LYS A 232 10.24 -2.74 21.43
CA LYS A 232 9.93 -4.10 21.92
C LYS A 232 8.97 -4.84 20.98
N MET A 233 7.89 -4.19 20.57
CA MET A 233 6.91 -4.77 19.64
C MET A 233 7.57 -5.11 18.31
N LEU A 234 8.37 -4.21 17.74
CA LEU A 234 9.06 -4.43 16.47
C LEU A 234 10.01 -5.64 16.53
N ARG A 235 10.70 -5.84 17.65
CA ARG A 235 11.52 -7.04 17.88
C ARG A 235 10.68 -8.33 17.83
N GLU A 236 9.50 -8.33 18.44
CA GLU A 236 8.58 -9.48 18.40
C GLU A 236 8.04 -9.72 16.99
N VAL A 237 7.74 -8.66 16.23
CA VAL A 237 7.31 -8.73 14.83
C VAL A 237 8.40 -9.36 13.95
N PHE A 238 9.65 -8.87 14.06
CA PHE A 238 10.79 -9.40 13.30
C PHE A 238 11.08 -10.86 13.67
N ALA A 239 11.03 -11.21 14.96
CA ALA A 239 11.19 -12.60 15.39
C ALA A 239 10.10 -13.52 14.82
N TYR A 240 8.84 -13.06 14.81
CA TYR A 240 7.73 -13.81 14.23
C TYR A 240 7.93 -14.02 12.73
N ALA A 241 8.29 -12.98 11.98
CA ALA A 241 8.57 -13.06 10.54
C ALA A 241 9.74 -14.01 10.21
N ARG A 242 10.84 -13.94 10.96
CA ARG A 242 12.02 -14.80 10.77
C ARG A 242 11.73 -16.26 11.08
N SER A 243 10.99 -16.55 12.14
CA SER A 243 10.59 -17.93 12.47
C SER A 243 9.69 -18.56 11.39
N ARG A 244 9.14 -17.74 10.49
CA ARG A 244 8.41 -18.16 9.29
C ARG A 244 9.22 -18.05 8.00
N GLY A 245 10.48 -17.65 8.08
CA GLY A 245 11.40 -17.57 6.95
C GLY A 245 11.17 -16.38 6.02
N LEU A 246 10.51 -15.29 6.45
CA LEU A 246 10.41 -14.10 5.61
C LEU A 246 11.75 -13.37 5.48
N LEU A 247 12.02 -12.84 4.29
CA LEU A 247 13.14 -11.96 3.96
C LEU A 247 12.82 -10.54 4.45
N LEU A 248 13.75 -9.97 5.23
CA LEU A 248 13.61 -8.66 5.87
C LEU A 248 14.79 -7.77 5.44
N PRO A 249 14.64 -6.94 4.39
CA PRO A 249 15.72 -6.06 3.95
C PRO A 249 16.13 -5.10 5.07
N THR A 250 17.44 -4.89 5.25
CA THR A 250 17.98 -3.84 6.13
C THR A 250 18.34 -2.63 5.30
N ASP A 251 17.85 -1.46 5.70
CA ASP A 251 18.22 -0.19 5.06
C ASP A 251 19.69 0.12 5.35
N CYS A 252 20.42 0.58 4.33
CA CYS A 252 21.79 1.07 4.46
C CYS A 252 21.99 2.39 3.70
N GLY A 253 23.00 3.16 4.13
CA GLY A 253 23.31 4.47 3.59
C GLY A 253 22.41 5.57 4.13
N THR A 254 21.94 6.45 3.26
CA THR A 254 21.30 7.74 3.58
C THR A 254 19.86 7.60 4.10
N MET A 255 19.72 7.06 5.31
CA MET A 255 18.44 6.78 5.97
C MET A 255 17.71 8.04 6.48
N THR A 256 18.37 9.20 6.58
CA THR A 256 17.80 10.43 7.15
C THR A 256 17.01 11.24 6.13
N HIS A 257 15.73 10.94 6.00
CA HIS A 257 14.79 11.63 5.11
C HIS A 257 13.38 11.72 5.74
N TRP A 258 12.30 11.60 4.95
CA TRP A 258 10.86 11.51 5.33
C TRP A 258 10.55 11.23 6.81
N TYR A 259 10.52 9.95 7.21
CA TYR A 259 10.02 9.49 8.52
C TYR A 259 11.11 9.22 9.55
N SER A 260 12.36 9.23 9.12
CA SER A 260 13.55 8.95 9.92
C SER A 260 14.35 10.23 10.14
N LEU A 261 13.67 11.27 10.65
CA LEU A 261 14.28 12.56 10.94
C LEU A 261 15.39 12.42 11.99
N THR A 262 16.50 13.12 11.78
CA THR A 262 17.62 13.16 12.73
C THR A 262 17.19 13.87 14.01
N PRO A 263 17.30 13.27 15.21
CA PRO A 263 16.94 13.93 16.46
C PRO A 263 17.76 15.20 16.72
N PRO A 264 17.16 16.27 17.29
CA PRO A 264 17.88 17.50 17.62
C PRO A 264 19.10 17.28 18.53
N GLU A 265 19.02 16.35 19.47
CA GLU A 265 20.10 15.99 20.39
C GLU A 265 21.29 15.38 19.65
N PHE A 266 21.03 14.59 18.60
CA PHE A 266 22.07 14.07 17.72
C PHE A 266 22.78 15.21 16.98
N LEU A 267 22.00 16.12 16.38
CA LEU A 267 22.55 17.27 15.65
C LEU A 267 23.40 18.17 16.57
N ALA A 268 22.93 18.40 17.80
CA ALA A 268 23.66 19.21 18.77
C ALA A 268 25.02 18.61 19.15
N LYS A 269 25.08 17.28 19.33
CA LYS A 269 26.31 16.58 19.76
C LYS A 269 27.29 16.32 18.62
N TYR A 270 26.80 15.84 17.47
CA TYR A 270 27.67 15.34 16.40
C TYR A 270 27.87 16.31 15.25
N GLN A 271 26.99 17.33 15.11
CA GLN A 271 27.09 18.38 14.09
C GLN A 271 27.50 17.86 12.70
N PRO A 272 26.79 16.84 12.15
CA PRO A 272 27.19 16.26 10.88
C PRO A 272 27.14 17.31 9.77
N GLY A 273 28.13 17.25 8.86
CA GLY A 273 28.01 17.95 7.58
C GLY A 273 26.81 17.40 6.80
N PHE A 274 26.15 18.25 6.01
CA PHE A 274 25.02 17.85 5.17
C PHE A 274 25.39 17.97 3.69
N ILE A 275 24.76 17.15 2.85
CA ILE A 275 24.90 17.32 1.39
C ILE A 275 24.40 18.71 0.96
N PRO A 276 24.93 19.26 -0.15
CA PRO A 276 24.30 20.38 -0.82
C PRO A 276 22.86 20.02 -1.22
N GLU A 277 21.92 20.93 -1.01
CA GLU A 277 20.52 20.75 -1.39
C GLU A 277 20.04 22.05 -2.04
N GLN A 278 19.68 21.98 -3.33
CA GLN A 278 19.05 23.12 -4.00
C GLN A 278 17.66 23.42 -3.46
N VAL A 279 16.92 22.35 -3.16
CA VAL A 279 15.60 22.40 -2.56
C VAL A 279 15.71 21.73 -1.21
N ARG A 280 15.47 22.49 -0.14
CA ARG A 280 15.46 21.93 1.22
C ARG A 280 14.23 21.06 1.39
N TYR A 281 14.42 19.74 1.26
CA TYR A 281 13.38 18.78 1.55
C TYR A 281 12.94 18.93 3.02
N ASN A 282 11.65 19.12 3.28
CA ASN A 282 11.05 19.38 4.61
C ASN A 282 11.48 20.68 5.34
N GLY A 283 12.35 21.52 4.76
CA GLY A 283 12.69 22.85 5.30
C GLY A 283 13.47 22.90 6.63
N CYS A 284 13.74 21.76 7.29
CA CYS A 284 14.42 21.69 8.60
C CYS A 284 15.73 20.87 8.55
N ALA A 285 16.63 21.09 9.51
CA ALA A 285 17.94 20.42 9.55
C ALA A 285 17.82 18.90 9.82
N GLU A 286 16.81 18.51 10.58
CA GLU A 286 16.51 17.13 10.95
C GLU A 286 16.14 16.25 9.75
N GLY A 287 15.57 16.85 8.69
CA GLY A 287 15.20 16.16 7.45
C GLY A 287 16.30 16.09 6.40
N ARG A 288 17.49 16.61 6.70
CA ARG A 288 18.62 16.67 5.76
C ARG A 288 19.44 15.39 5.78
N VAL A 289 20.00 15.08 4.62
CA VAL A 289 20.92 13.96 4.44
C VAL A 289 22.34 14.40 4.81
N TRP A 290 22.99 13.62 5.67
CA TRP A 290 24.39 13.83 6.03
C TRP A 290 25.31 13.61 4.82
N ASP A 291 26.38 14.40 4.76
CA ASP A 291 27.34 14.41 3.67
C ASP A 291 28.05 13.07 3.54
N VAL A 292 27.74 12.33 2.48
CA VAL A 292 28.30 11.00 2.16
C VAL A 292 29.77 11.05 1.75
N ALA A 293 30.30 12.24 1.44
CA ALA A 293 31.72 12.43 1.15
C ALA A 293 32.60 12.35 2.41
N LYS A 294 32.01 12.44 3.61
CA LYS A 294 32.73 12.35 4.88
C LYS A 294 32.69 10.93 5.43
N ASP A 295 33.84 10.32 5.64
CA ASP A 295 33.94 8.97 6.21
C ASP A 295 33.24 8.88 7.57
N GLU A 296 33.40 9.88 8.44
CA GLU A 296 32.75 9.84 9.75
C GLU A 296 31.21 9.85 9.66
N ASN A 297 30.63 10.39 8.59
CA ASN A 297 29.18 10.35 8.37
C ASN A 297 28.74 8.97 7.85
N MET A 298 29.53 8.34 6.98
CA MET A 298 29.27 6.97 6.51
C MET A 298 29.32 5.98 7.67
N GLU A 299 30.31 6.11 8.56
CA GLU A 299 30.40 5.32 9.80
C GLU A 299 29.16 5.50 10.69
N LYS A 300 28.63 6.73 10.80
CA LYS A 300 27.41 7.00 11.58
C LYS A 300 26.17 6.38 10.93
N TYR A 301 26.06 6.41 9.60
CA TYR A 301 24.97 5.71 8.90
C TYR A 301 25.09 4.20 9.06
N TRP A 302 26.31 3.67 8.96
CA TRP A 302 26.55 2.25 9.21
C TRP A 302 26.15 1.86 10.63
N LYS A 303 26.46 2.69 11.62
CA LYS A 303 26.04 2.45 13.02
C LYS A 303 24.51 2.35 13.19
N LEU A 304 23.73 3.07 12.38
CA LEU A 304 22.26 2.90 12.35
C LEU A 304 21.89 1.52 11.78
N SER A 305 22.51 1.11 10.68
CA SER A 305 22.29 -0.21 10.07
C SER A 305 22.67 -1.34 11.05
N GLU A 306 23.82 -1.20 11.71
CA GLU A 306 24.32 -2.13 12.72
C GLU A 306 23.38 -2.21 13.93
N ALA A 307 22.85 -1.08 14.40
CA ALA A 307 21.86 -1.08 15.47
C ALA A 307 20.60 -1.86 15.07
N GLN A 308 20.10 -1.69 13.84
CA GLN A 308 18.96 -2.47 13.35
C GLN A 308 19.29 -3.98 13.35
N LEU A 309 20.45 -4.36 12.85
CA LEU A 309 20.89 -5.76 12.79
C LEU A 309 21.06 -6.38 14.18
N ARG A 310 21.64 -5.62 15.12
CA ARG A 310 21.84 -6.08 16.50
C ARG A 310 20.52 -6.26 17.24
N GLU A 311 19.58 -5.34 17.09
CA GLU A 311 18.34 -5.33 17.87
C GLU A 311 17.24 -6.22 17.28
N TYR A 312 17.28 -6.43 15.96
CA TYR A 312 16.21 -7.08 15.20
C TYR A 312 16.69 -8.28 14.34
N GLY A 313 17.97 -8.66 14.43
CA GLY A 313 18.58 -9.85 13.81
C GLY A 313 19.33 -9.61 12.50
N SER A 314 19.98 -10.63 11.95
CA SER A 314 20.81 -10.55 10.73
C SER A 314 20.01 -10.23 9.46
N SER A 315 20.66 -9.80 8.38
CA SER A 315 19.99 -9.60 7.09
C SER A 315 20.61 -10.43 5.98
N GLU A 316 19.73 -11.01 5.16
CA GLU A 316 20.09 -11.70 3.92
C GLU A 316 20.06 -10.73 2.72
N LEU A 317 19.60 -9.49 2.93
CA LEU A 317 19.33 -8.52 1.88
C LEU A 317 19.48 -7.08 2.41
N PHE A 318 20.16 -6.23 1.67
CA PHE A 318 20.27 -4.81 1.99
C PHE A 318 19.50 -3.97 0.98
N HIS A 319 19.07 -2.78 1.38
CA HIS A 319 18.35 -1.85 0.53
C HIS A 319 18.90 -0.44 0.72
N THR A 320 19.01 0.31 -0.38
CA THR A 320 19.26 1.74 -0.32
C THR A 320 18.34 2.52 -1.25
N ILE A 321 17.90 3.68 -0.77
CA ILE A 321 17.16 4.66 -1.59
C ILE A 321 18.10 5.67 -2.28
N GLY A 322 19.40 5.60 -2.02
CA GLY A 322 20.33 6.65 -2.40
C GLY A 322 19.88 7.99 -1.83
N LEU A 323 19.95 9.06 -2.62
CA LEU A 323 19.59 10.40 -2.16
C LEU A 323 18.07 10.71 -2.21
N ALA A 324 17.24 9.73 -2.60
CA ALA A 324 15.81 9.91 -2.91
C ALA A 324 15.61 11.08 -3.91
N GLU A 325 14.49 11.80 -3.84
CA GLU A 325 14.07 12.87 -4.77
C GLU A 325 14.97 14.15 -4.79
N ARG A 326 16.18 14.09 -4.23
CA ARG A 326 16.98 15.30 -3.99
C ARG A 326 17.75 15.75 -5.23
N ARG A 327 17.79 17.07 -5.42
CA ARG A 327 18.71 17.77 -6.31
C ARG A 327 19.76 18.50 -5.48
N CYS A 328 21.01 18.08 -5.60
CA CYS A 328 22.14 18.60 -4.84
C CYS A 328 22.75 19.84 -5.50
N PHE A 329 22.77 19.87 -6.84
CA PHE A 329 23.39 20.95 -7.61
C PHE A 329 22.46 21.44 -8.74
N PRO A 330 22.50 22.74 -9.10
CA PRO A 330 21.77 23.28 -10.26
C PRO A 330 22.26 22.72 -11.59
N ASP A 331 23.57 22.53 -11.67
CA ASP A 331 24.23 21.94 -12.82
C ASP A 331 23.89 20.43 -12.88
N HIS A 332 23.30 20.02 -13.99
CA HIS A 332 22.73 18.69 -14.17
C HIS A 332 23.82 17.60 -14.17
N GLU A 333 24.93 17.81 -14.88
CA GLU A 333 26.04 16.86 -14.92
C GLU A 333 26.68 16.68 -13.54
N ARG A 334 26.96 17.80 -12.84
CA ARG A 334 27.49 17.76 -11.47
C ARG A 334 26.53 17.08 -10.50
N ASN A 335 25.22 17.31 -10.65
CA ASN A 335 24.20 16.66 -9.85
C ASN A 335 24.20 15.14 -10.04
N HIS A 336 24.23 14.68 -11.28
CA HIS A 336 24.26 13.24 -11.59
C HIS A 336 25.55 12.57 -11.16
N TYR A 337 26.71 13.22 -11.37
CA TYR A 337 27.97 12.75 -10.82
C TYR A 337 27.91 12.53 -9.30
N PHE A 338 27.33 13.47 -8.55
CA PHE A 338 27.22 13.35 -7.10
C PHE A 338 26.25 12.24 -6.68
N LYS A 339 25.17 12.00 -7.44
CA LYS A 339 24.29 10.86 -7.19
C LYS A 339 24.99 9.52 -7.40
N HIS A 340 25.73 9.36 -8.48
CA HIS A 340 26.57 8.16 -8.70
C HIS A 340 27.59 7.99 -7.56
N TYR A 341 28.26 9.08 -7.18
CA TYR A 341 29.20 9.06 -6.06
C TYR A 341 28.54 8.61 -4.75
N ALA A 342 27.34 9.10 -4.44
CA ALA A 342 26.61 8.67 -3.25
C ALA A 342 26.30 7.17 -3.27
N PHE A 343 25.83 6.62 -4.39
CA PHE A 343 25.57 5.19 -4.52
C PHE A 343 26.85 4.36 -4.34
N ARG A 344 27.97 4.74 -4.98
CA ARG A 344 29.26 4.05 -4.78
C ARG A 344 29.72 4.08 -3.33
N ARG A 345 29.58 5.22 -2.64
CA ARG A 345 29.93 5.34 -1.22
C ARG A 345 29.10 4.44 -0.33
N ILE A 346 27.80 4.33 -0.58
CA ILE A 346 26.90 3.44 0.16
C ILE A 346 27.24 1.98 -0.12
N GLU A 347 27.49 1.63 -1.38
CA GLU A 347 27.92 0.28 -1.75
C GLU A 347 29.26 -0.07 -1.09
N ASP A 348 30.30 0.75 -1.25
CA ASP A 348 31.61 0.54 -0.64
C ASP A 348 31.50 0.32 0.87
N GLU A 349 30.70 1.13 1.57
CA GLU A 349 30.48 0.98 3.01
C GLU A 349 29.82 -0.36 3.34
N LEU A 350 28.76 -0.75 2.60
CA LEU A 350 28.14 -2.07 2.77
C LEU A 350 29.14 -3.20 2.52
N ARG A 351 29.92 -3.13 1.44
CA ARG A 351 30.84 -4.20 1.00
C ARG A 351 31.99 -4.43 2.00
N LYS A 352 32.39 -3.42 2.78
CA LYS A 352 33.36 -3.60 3.90
C LYS A 352 32.88 -4.61 4.93
N HIS A 353 31.57 -4.66 5.18
CA HIS A 353 30.97 -5.50 6.21
C HIS A 353 30.30 -6.77 5.63
N TYR A 354 29.76 -6.66 4.42
CA TYR A 354 28.99 -7.69 3.73
C TYR A 354 29.35 -7.72 2.23
N PRO A 355 30.50 -8.29 1.84
CA PRO A 355 31.02 -8.21 0.48
C PRO A 355 30.09 -8.84 -0.57
N ASP A 356 29.43 -9.94 -0.22
CA ASP A 356 28.61 -10.72 -1.17
C ASP A 356 27.09 -10.56 -0.99
N SER A 357 26.64 -9.81 0.04
CA SER A 357 25.21 -9.71 0.32
C SER A 357 24.46 -8.94 -0.77
N PRO A 358 23.30 -9.39 -1.23
CA PRO A 358 22.54 -8.67 -2.24
C PRO A 358 22.13 -7.26 -1.78
N LEU A 359 22.35 -6.26 -2.64
CA LEU A 359 21.93 -4.88 -2.47
C LEU A 359 20.77 -4.55 -3.43
N LEU A 360 19.65 -4.11 -2.88
CA LEU A 360 18.51 -3.59 -3.64
C LEU A 360 18.66 -2.07 -3.78
N VAL A 361 18.80 -1.61 -5.02
CA VAL A 361 18.81 -0.19 -5.37
C VAL A 361 17.41 0.23 -5.79
N SER A 362 16.80 1.12 -5.00
CA SER A 362 15.50 1.73 -5.29
C SER A 362 15.53 2.57 -6.57
N THR A 363 14.54 2.39 -7.45
CA THR A 363 14.38 3.21 -8.65
C THR A 363 13.48 4.45 -8.47
N TRP A 364 13.00 4.75 -7.26
CA TRP A 364 12.09 5.90 -7.05
C TRP A 364 12.64 7.22 -7.60
N ASP A 365 13.93 7.48 -7.39
CA ASP A 365 14.57 8.70 -7.90
C ASP A 365 14.70 8.72 -9.44
N PHE A 366 14.71 7.55 -10.09
CA PHE A 366 14.87 7.43 -11.54
C PHE A 366 13.71 8.02 -12.33
N ILE A 367 12.51 8.07 -11.75
CA ILE A 367 11.33 8.64 -12.43
C ILE A 367 11.20 10.17 -12.21
N THR A 368 11.97 10.73 -11.28
CA THR A 368 11.84 12.14 -10.85
C THR A 368 12.84 13.06 -11.52
N THR A 369 14.13 12.67 -11.53
CA THR A 369 15.24 13.59 -11.83
C THR A 369 16.28 13.05 -12.80
N TRP A 370 16.12 11.81 -13.27
CA TRP A 370 17.04 11.12 -14.17
C TRP A 370 16.41 10.89 -15.53
N THR A 371 17.23 10.94 -16.59
CA THR A 371 16.85 10.51 -17.93
C THR A 371 17.09 9.01 -18.10
N PRO A 372 16.42 8.34 -19.07
CA PRO A 372 16.70 6.95 -19.40
C PRO A 372 18.16 6.67 -19.78
N GLN A 373 18.88 7.65 -20.35
CA GLN A 373 20.29 7.50 -20.69
C GLN A 373 21.18 7.47 -19.45
N GLU A 374 20.97 8.38 -18.50
CA GLU A 374 21.72 8.40 -17.24
C GLU A 374 21.49 7.14 -16.41
N ILE A 375 20.27 6.59 -16.45
CA ILE A 375 19.97 5.31 -15.79
C ILE A 375 20.78 4.17 -16.43
N ARG A 376 20.91 4.12 -17.77
CA ARG A 376 21.74 3.11 -18.46
C ARG A 376 23.20 3.20 -18.03
N GLU A 377 23.73 4.43 -17.97
CA GLU A 377 25.11 4.69 -17.56
C GLU A 377 25.35 4.27 -16.12
N PHE A 378 24.43 4.59 -15.21
CA PHE A 378 24.49 4.15 -13.82
C PHE A 378 24.46 2.63 -13.68
N VAL A 379 23.53 1.95 -14.35
CA VAL A 379 23.41 0.50 -14.28
C VAL A 379 24.67 -0.21 -14.79
N ALA A 380 25.35 0.35 -15.79
CA ALA A 380 26.61 -0.18 -16.31
C ALA A 380 27.76 -0.15 -15.28
N GLU A 381 27.69 0.69 -14.24
CA GLU A 381 28.67 0.75 -13.15
C GLU A 381 28.41 -0.29 -12.04
N LEU A 382 27.19 -0.84 -11.94
CA LEU A 382 26.81 -1.74 -10.85
C LEU A 382 27.28 -3.17 -11.07
N ASN A 383 27.58 -3.89 -9.98
CA ASN A 383 27.91 -5.31 -10.05
C ASN A 383 26.63 -6.20 -10.10
N PRO A 384 26.29 -6.84 -11.23
CA PRO A 384 25.08 -7.65 -11.34
C PRO A 384 25.14 -8.95 -10.53
N ALA A 385 26.29 -9.34 -9.97
CA ALA A 385 26.38 -10.56 -9.15
C ALA A 385 25.71 -10.41 -7.77
N ASN A 386 25.69 -9.18 -7.23
CA ASN A 386 25.23 -8.90 -5.86
C ASN A 386 24.46 -7.57 -5.75
N THR A 387 24.06 -6.97 -6.87
CA THR A 387 23.20 -5.77 -6.91
C THR A 387 22.01 -6.01 -7.83
N LEU A 388 20.83 -5.57 -7.39
CA LEU A 388 19.59 -5.67 -8.15
C LEU A 388 18.87 -4.31 -8.13
N LEU A 389 18.25 -3.96 -9.24
CA LEU A 389 17.30 -2.85 -9.25
C LEU A 389 15.97 -3.30 -8.63
N LEU A 390 15.52 -2.58 -7.61
CA LEU A 390 14.16 -2.69 -7.12
C LEU A 390 13.33 -1.65 -7.88
N ASP A 391 12.86 -2.04 -9.07
CA ASP A 391 12.01 -1.16 -9.86
C ASP A 391 10.66 -1.04 -9.18
N TYR A 392 10.43 0.10 -8.59
CA TYR A 392 9.27 0.34 -7.75
C TYR A 392 8.02 0.74 -8.53
N THR A 393 8.22 1.23 -9.74
CA THR A 393 7.29 2.12 -10.45
C THR A 393 6.94 1.57 -11.82
N SER A 394 7.09 0.26 -12.03
CA SER A 394 6.90 -0.39 -13.34
C SER A 394 5.49 -0.19 -13.92
N ASP A 395 4.49 0.04 -13.05
CA ASP A 395 3.10 0.32 -13.42
C ASP A 395 2.80 1.79 -13.78
N ILE A 396 3.77 2.71 -13.66
CA ILE A 396 3.62 4.15 -13.96
C ILE A 396 2.99 4.43 -15.33
N TYR A 397 2.17 5.47 -15.49
CA TYR A 397 1.60 5.78 -16.82
C TYR A 397 2.61 6.34 -17.83
N ARG A 398 3.73 6.93 -17.38
CA ARG A 398 4.76 7.50 -18.25
C ARG A 398 5.38 6.43 -19.15
N GLU A 399 5.54 6.74 -20.44
CA GLU A 399 6.07 5.78 -21.41
C GLU A 399 7.59 5.73 -21.49
N THR A 400 8.24 6.80 -21.03
CA THR A 400 9.68 7.00 -21.13
C THR A 400 10.45 6.54 -19.89
N HIS A 401 9.88 6.69 -18.70
CA HIS A 401 10.54 6.43 -17.41
C HIS A 401 10.10 5.09 -16.81
N ASN A 402 10.47 3.99 -17.45
CA ASN A 402 10.19 2.63 -16.98
C ASN A 402 11.25 1.65 -17.48
N PHE A 403 11.30 0.46 -16.88
CA PHE A 403 12.32 -0.57 -17.13
C PHE A 403 12.56 -0.95 -18.60
N LEU A 404 11.57 -0.78 -19.50
CA LEU A 404 11.75 -1.06 -20.93
C LEU A 404 12.77 -0.11 -21.59
N ASN A 405 13.01 1.06 -20.99
CA ASN A 405 13.88 2.10 -21.53
C ASN A 405 15.24 2.18 -20.84
N TRP A 406 15.50 1.37 -19.81
CA TRP A 406 16.71 1.44 -18.98
C TRP A 406 17.82 0.46 -19.39
N ASP A 407 17.61 -0.29 -20.49
CA ASP A 407 18.53 -1.32 -20.99
C ASP A 407 18.85 -2.46 -19.99
N ILE A 408 17.90 -2.80 -19.13
CA ILE A 408 18.08 -3.85 -18.12
C ILE A 408 17.49 -5.21 -18.52
N VAL A 409 16.53 -5.22 -19.45
CA VAL A 409 15.81 -6.43 -19.87
C VAL A 409 16.78 -7.43 -20.49
N GLY A 410 16.89 -8.61 -19.91
CA GLY A 410 17.83 -9.65 -20.32
C GLY A 410 19.31 -9.35 -19.98
N LYS A 411 19.61 -8.23 -19.32
CA LYS A 411 20.99 -7.75 -19.10
C LYS A 411 21.37 -7.57 -17.63
N PHE A 412 20.47 -7.07 -16.78
CA PHE A 412 20.79 -6.73 -15.38
C PHE A 412 19.69 -7.20 -14.42
N PRO A 413 19.99 -7.80 -13.25
CA PRO A 413 18.97 -8.30 -12.33
C PRO A 413 18.07 -7.20 -11.76
N TRP A 414 16.76 -7.44 -11.76
CA TRP A 414 15.78 -6.46 -11.30
C TRP A 414 14.50 -7.09 -10.76
N ILE A 415 13.65 -6.29 -10.14
CA ILE A 415 12.36 -6.68 -9.56
C ILE A 415 11.28 -5.75 -10.14
N TYR A 416 10.18 -6.32 -10.63
CA TYR A 416 9.02 -5.57 -11.14
C TYR A 416 8.15 -5.06 -9.99
N GLY A 417 7.91 -3.77 -9.91
CA GLY A 417 7.16 -3.16 -8.82
C GLY A 417 5.87 -2.51 -9.30
N ILE A 418 4.85 -2.64 -8.47
CA ILE A 418 3.61 -1.89 -8.61
C ILE A 418 3.56 -0.89 -7.44
N PHE A 419 3.74 0.39 -7.73
CA PHE A 419 3.62 1.45 -6.71
C PHE A 419 2.16 1.67 -6.34
N HIS A 420 1.25 1.64 -7.32
CA HIS A 420 -0.21 1.68 -7.17
C HIS A 420 -0.82 2.97 -6.59
N ALA A 421 -0.36 3.44 -5.43
CA ALA A 421 -1.03 4.46 -4.66
C ALA A 421 -0.08 5.27 -3.76
N TYR A 422 -0.18 6.59 -3.86
CA TYR A 422 0.26 7.50 -2.82
C TYR A 422 -0.69 7.48 -1.60
N GLU A 423 -0.27 8.06 -0.49
CA GLU A 423 -0.93 7.98 0.82
C GLU A 423 -2.42 8.32 0.80
N ALA A 424 -2.81 9.45 0.19
CA ALA A 424 -4.21 9.86 0.14
C ALA A 424 -5.10 8.92 -0.71
N SER A 425 -4.50 8.09 -1.57
CA SER A 425 -5.18 7.26 -2.57
C SER A 425 -5.59 5.90 -2.01
N ASN A 426 -6.41 5.90 -0.96
CA ASN A 426 -6.84 4.66 -0.32
C ASN A 426 -8.11 4.05 -0.94
N GLU A 427 -8.56 4.52 -2.11
CA GLU A 427 -9.64 3.92 -2.92
C GLU A 427 -9.18 2.78 -3.85
N LEU A 428 -10.13 2.11 -4.49
CA LEU A 428 -9.82 1.07 -5.48
C LEU A 428 -9.28 1.74 -6.74
N ARG A 429 -8.10 1.31 -7.19
CA ARG A 429 -7.43 1.92 -8.35
C ARG A 429 -6.43 0.97 -9.02
N GLY A 430 -5.71 1.47 -10.01
CA GLY A 430 -4.53 0.80 -10.51
C GLY A 430 -4.37 0.89 -12.01
N ASN A 431 -3.12 0.93 -12.44
CA ASN A 431 -2.76 1.04 -13.84
C ASN A 431 -2.81 -0.35 -14.53
N TYR A 432 -3.94 -1.06 -14.42
CA TYR A 432 -4.13 -2.43 -14.93
C TYR A 432 -3.74 -2.55 -16.41
N ASP A 433 -4.04 -1.52 -17.22
CA ASP A 433 -3.70 -1.51 -18.65
C ASP A 433 -2.19 -1.40 -18.90
N ASN A 434 -1.44 -0.66 -18.06
CA ASN A 434 0.01 -0.60 -18.15
C ASN A 434 0.66 -1.89 -17.65
N ILE A 435 0.11 -2.48 -16.58
CA ILE A 435 0.53 -3.80 -16.11
C ILE A 435 0.32 -4.82 -17.24
N ALA A 436 -0.84 -4.81 -17.91
CA ALA A 436 -1.13 -5.71 -19.03
C ALA A 436 -0.15 -5.56 -20.20
N ARG A 437 0.27 -4.33 -20.49
CA ARG A 437 1.21 -4.06 -21.57
C ARG A 437 2.66 -4.41 -21.22
N ARG A 438 3.06 -4.28 -19.95
CA ARG A 438 4.48 -4.35 -19.54
C ARG A 438 4.85 -5.63 -18.81
N PHE A 439 3.97 -6.17 -17.96
CA PHE A 439 4.26 -7.37 -17.20
C PHE A 439 4.63 -8.59 -18.06
N PRO A 440 4.06 -8.82 -19.27
CA PRO A 440 4.52 -9.91 -20.13
C PRO A 440 6.02 -9.87 -20.45
N ALA A 441 6.61 -8.69 -20.64
CA ALA A 441 8.05 -8.54 -20.86
C ALA A 441 8.85 -8.91 -19.59
N ALA A 442 8.41 -8.45 -18.42
CA ALA A 442 9.01 -8.81 -17.14
C ALA A 442 8.92 -10.32 -16.86
N ALA A 443 7.76 -10.92 -17.13
CA ALA A 443 7.54 -12.35 -16.98
C ALA A 443 8.43 -13.18 -17.91
N ALA A 444 8.70 -12.73 -19.13
CA ALA A 444 9.59 -13.42 -20.06
C ALA A 444 11.09 -13.28 -19.71
N ASP A 445 11.47 -12.23 -18.96
CA ASP A 445 12.86 -11.88 -18.72
C ASP A 445 13.50 -12.68 -17.56
N PRO A 446 14.51 -13.54 -17.79
CA PRO A 446 15.19 -14.27 -16.71
C PRO A 446 15.91 -13.37 -15.70
N MET A 447 16.22 -12.12 -16.07
CA MET A 447 16.80 -11.11 -15.18
C MET A 447 15.76 -10.43 -14.30
N CYS A 448 14.47 -10.53 -14.61
CA CYS A 448 13.41 -10.16 -13.67
C CYS A 448 13.29 -11.26 -12.60
N ARG A 449 13.80 -10.96 -11.41
CA ARG A 449 13.93 -11.89 -10.27
C ARG A 449 12.74 -11.82 -9.31
N GLY A 450 11.87 -10.83 -9.45
CA GLY A 450 10.86 -10.55 -8.44
C GLY A 450 9.66 -9.76 -8.92
N MET A 451 8.62 -9.78 -8.09
CA MET A 451 7.47 -8.89 -8.19
C MET A 451 7.09 -8.36 -6.81
N VAL A 452 6.94 -7.05 -6.66
CA VAL A 452 6.57 -6.42 -5.38
C VAL A 452 5.40 -5.45 -5.52
N PHE A 453 4.66 -5.28 -4.42
CA PHE A 453 3.60 -4.29 -4.29
C PHE A 453 4.02 -3.23 -3.27
N TRP A 454 4.02 -1.96 -3.67
CA TRP A 454 4.59 -0.86 -2.89
C TRP A 454 3.75 0.44 -2.88
N PRO A 455 2.49 0.38 -2.41
CA PRO A 455 1.76 1.59 -2.08
C PRO A 455 2.29 2.28 -0.81
N GLU A 456 1.99 3.56 -0.69
CA GLU A 456 2.20 4.33 0.55
C GLU A 456 1.18 4.00 1.65
N ASN A 457 0.01 3.53 1.27
CA ASN A 457 -1.03 3.03 2.17
C ASN A 457 -1.06 1.49 2.20
N SER A 458 -1.66 0.90 3.23
CA SER A 458 -1.80 -0.55 3.38
C SER A 458 -3.22 -1.01 3.05
N HIS A 459 -3.42 -2.13 2.35
CA HIS A 459 -4.75 -2.79 2.23
C HIS A 459 -5.92 -1.91 1.76
N ALA A 460 -5.62 -0.91 0.92
CA ALA A 460 -6.61 -0.09 0.24
C ALA A 460 -7.38 -0.87 -0.84
N ASP A 461 -6.66 -1.57 -1.72
CA ASP A 461 -7.23 -2.28 -2.86
C ASP A 461 -7.08 -3.79 -2.74
N THR A 462 -8.18 -4.44 -2.36
CA THR A 462 -8.20 -5.90 -2.18
C THR A 462 -8.09 -6.65 -3.52
N LEU A 463 -8.62 -6.10 -4.62
CA LEU A 463 -8.51 -6.74 -5.93
C LEU A 463 -7.05 -6.75 -6.39
N MET A 464 -6.34 -5.63 -6.26
CA MET A 464 -4.93 -5.52 -6.63
C MET A 464 -4.03 -6.43 -5.78
N LEU A 465 -4.30 -6.55 -4.47
CA LEU A 465 -3.55 -7.45 -3.59
C LEU A 465 -3.65 -8.92 -4.01
N GLU A 466 -4.84 -9.36 -4.41
CA GLU A 466 -5.09 -10.71 -4.91
C GLU A 466 -4.50 -10.90 -6.32
N TYR A 467 -4.64 -9.89 -7.16
CA TYR A 467 -4.16 -9.88 -8.54
C TYR A 467 -2.62 -9.95 -8.62
N PHE A 468 -1.91 -9.11 -7.87
CA PHE A 468 -0.45 -9.11 -7.89
C PHE A 468 0.11 -10.42 -7.31
N SER A 469 -0.45 -10.92 -6.21
CA SER A 469 0.07 -12.14 -5.57
C SER A 469 -0.11 -13.36 -6.47
N ARG A 470 -1.21 -13.44 -7.22
CA ARG A 470 -1.45 -14.45 -8.26
C ARG A 470 -0.39 -14.44 -9.36
N MET A 471 -0.03 -13.25 -9.85
CA MET A 471 1.00 -13.08 -10.89
C MET A 471 2.42 -13.31 -10.32
N ALA A 472 2.69 -12.85 -9.10
CA ALA A 472 3.97 -13.01 -8.43
C ALA A 472 4.33 -14.49 -8.20
N TRP A 473 3.35 -15.34 -7.87
CA TRP A 473 3.57 -16.78 -7.74
C TRP A 473 3.75 -17.46 -9.10
N THR A 474 2.88 -17.18 -10.07
CA THR A 474 2.85 -17.98 -11.31
C THR A 474 3.66 -17.43 -12.46
N ARG A 475 4.10 -16.18 -12.38
CA ARG A 475 4.80 -15.48 -13.45
C ARG A 475 4.02 -15.49 -14.78
N LYS A 476 2.69 -15.47 -14.68
CA LYS A 476 1.77 -15.45 -15.81
C LYS A 476 0.86 -14.25 -15.70
N PHE A 477 0.78 -13.50 -16.79
CA PHE A 477 -0.19 -12.43 -16.94
C PHE A 477 -1.61 -12.99 -17.02
N ILE A 478 -2.57 -12.31 -16.41
CA ILE A 478 -4.00 -12.60 -16.48
C ILE A 478 -4.69 -11.25 -16.67
N PRO A 479 -5.59 -11.05 -17.65
CA PRO A 479 -6.39 -9.83 -17.73
C PRO A 479 -7.21 -9.60 -16.44
N ALA A 480 -7.38 -8.35 -16.03
CA ALA A 480 -8.10 -8.03 -14.80
C ALA A 480 -9.57 -8.48 -14.87
N GLU A 481 -10.17 -8.34 -16.06
CA GLU A 481 -11.53 -8.77 -16.40
C GLU A 481 -11.72 -10.28 -16.17
N ASP A 482 -10.74 -11.09 -16.57
CA ASP A 482 -10.77 -12.55 -16.40
C ASP A 482 -10.55 -12.93 -14.92
N PHE A 483 -9.65 -12.21 -14.24
CA PHE A 483 -9.32 -12.46 -12.84
C PHE A 483 -10.48 -12.16 -11.88
N ILE A 484 -11.34 -11.18 -12.20
CA ILE A 484 -12.48 -10.80 -11.34
C ILE A 484 -13.40 -11.99 -11.05
N GLY A 485 -13.61 -12.87 -12.04
CA GLY A 485 -14.42 -14.08 -11.84
C GLY A 485 -13.81 -15.03 -10.78
N GLU A 486 -12.50 -15.30 -10.89
CA GLU A 486 -11.75 -16.12 -9.93
C GLU A 486 -11.79 -15.50 -8.52
N PHE A 487 -11.51 -14.19 -8.44
CA PHE A 487 -11.53 -13.42 -7.20
C PHE A 487 -12.90 -13.48 -6.51
N CYS A 488 -13.99 -13.22 -7.24
CA CYS A 488 -15.34 -13.20 -6.69
C CYS A 488 -15.79 -14.59 -6.21
N ALA A 489 -15.48 -15.65 -6.96
CA ALA A 489 -15.81 -17.02 -6.58
C ALA A 489 -15.08 -17.45 -5.29
N ALA A 490 -13.82 -17.03 -5.13
CA ALA A 490 -13.05 -17.29 -3.92
C ALA A 490 -13.56 -16.48 -2.71
N ARG A 491 -13.82 -15.18 -2.92
CA ARG A 491 -14.10 -14.23 -1.85
C ARG A 491 -15.52 -14.30 -1.31
N TYR A 492 -16.52 -14.50 -2.18
CA TYR A 492 -17.93 -14.40 -1.79
C TYR A 492 -18.62 -15.76 -1.69
N PRO A 493 -19.69 -15.86 -0.87
CA PRO A 493 -20.62 -16.97 -0.95
C PRO A 493 -21.14 -17.18 -2.37
N GLU A 494 -21.41 -18.43 -2.74
CA GLU A 494 -21.82 -18.81 -4.10
C GLU A 494 -23.04 -18.02 -4.60
N ALA A 495 -24.05 -17.82 -3.73
CA ALA A 495 -25.27 -17.06 -4.04
C ALA A 495 -25.03 -15.58 -4.39
N SER A 496 -23.84 -15.05 -4.06
CA SER A 496 -23.46 -13.65 -4.23
C SER A 496 -22.31 -13.43 -5.21
N ALA A 497 -21.53 -14.48 -5.52
CA ALA A 497 -20.30 -14.37 -6.29
C ALA A 497 -20.53 -13.81 -7.70
N GLY A 498 -21.53 -14.31 -8.42
CA GLY A 498 -21.85 -13.83 -9.78
C GLY A 498 -22.26 -12.35 -9.81
N LYS A 499 -23.14 -11.93 -8.88
CA LYS A 499 -23.57 -10.52 -8.77
C LYS A 499 -22.42 -9.58 -8.39
N MET A 500 -21.51 -10.03 -7.53
CA MET A 500 -20.32 -9.26 -7.22
C MET A 500 -19.39 -9.17 -8.43
N ALA A 501 -19.21 -10.23 -9.20
CA ALA A 501 -18.40 -10.19 -10.42
C ALA A 501 -18.96 -9.15 -11.43
N GLU A 502 -20.27 -9.15 -11.67
CA GLU A 502 -20.93 -8.14 -12.50
C GLU A 502 -20.71 -6.71 -11.97
N LEU A 503 -20.79 -6.51 -10.66
CA LEU A 503 -20.56 -5.21 -10.03
C LEU A 503 -19.09 -4.76 -10.16
N TRP A 504 -18.13 -5.66 -9.91
CA TRP A 504 -16.70 -5.38 -10.09
C TRP A 504 -16.38 -5.02 -11.54
N LEU A 505 -16.92 -5.77 -12.51
CA LEU A 505 -16.77 -5.46 -13.95
C LEU A 505 -17.41 -4.11 -14.32
N THR A 506 -18.57 -3.79 -13.74
CA THR A 506 -19.22 -2.48 -13.92
C THR A 506 -18.35 -1.34 -13.38
N ALA A 507 -17.70 -1.54 -12.24
CA ALA A 507 -16.83 -0.55 -11.61
C ALA A 507 -15.41 -0.50 -12.18
N LEU A 508 -14.94 -1.55 -12.86
CA LEU A 508 -13.56 -1.67 -13.32
C LEU A 508 -13.10 -0.48 -14.19
N PRO A 509 -13.88 0.05 -15.14
CA PRO A 509 -13.49 1.27 -15.87
C PRO A 509 -13.26 2.48 -14.97
N LEU A 510 -14.04 2.64 -13.89
CA LEU A 510 -13.88 3.74 -12.91
C LEU A 510 -12.66 3.52 -12.01
N ILE A 511 -12.34 2.27 -11.68
CA ILE A 511 -11.13 1.86 -10.97
C ILE A 511 -9.89 2.20 -11.82
N LYS A 512 -9.92 1.86 -13.11
CA LYS A 512 -8.85 2.15 -14.08
C LYS A 512 -8.67 3.63 -14.41
N ALA A 513 -9.71 4.47 -14.19
CA ALA A 513 -9.68 5.88 -14.57
C ALA A 513 -8.69 6.73 -13.75
N SER A 514 -8.29 6.30 -12.55
CA SER A 514 -7.32 7.03 -11.73
C SER A 514 -5.91 6.48 -11.90
N LEU A 515 -5.16 7.07 -12.84
CA LEU A 515 -3.78 6.71 -13.08
C LEU A 515 -2.84 7.45 -12.13
N TRP A 516 -1.76 6.80 -11.71
CA TRP A 516 -0.66 7.44 -10.99
C TRP A 516 0.58 7.53 -11.88
N GLY A 517 1.36 8.59 -11.70
CA GLY A 517 2.63 8.80 -12.35
C GLY A 517 3.00 10.26 -12.25
N GLU A 518 3.87 10.58 -11.29
CA GLU A 518 4.32 11.94 -10.99
C GLU A 518 4.41 12.79 -12.27
N ALA A 519 3.82 13.98 -12.32
CA ALA A 519 4.05 14.94 -13.38
C ALA A 519 5.03 15.98 -12.87
N GLY A 520 6.10 16.22 -13.63
CA GLY A 520 7.11 17.22 -13.29
C GLY A 520 7.45 18.08 -14.50
N PRO A 521 7.87 19.34 -14.31
CA PRO A 521 8.26 20.26 -15.40
C PRO A 521 9.35 19.71 -16.34
N LEU A 522 10.09 18.67 -15.92
CA LEU A 522 11.13 18.01 -16.70
C LEU A 522 10.61 16.99 -17.72
N ALA A 523 9.32 16.59 -17.64
CA ALA A 523 8.83 15.42 -18.36
C ALA A 523 8.19 15.73 -19.73
N GLY A 524 7.75 16.96 -19.98
CA GLY A 524 7.10 17.35 -21.25
C GLY A 524 5.80 16.58 -21.59
N GLU A 525 5.32 15.70 -20.71
CA GLU A 525 4.10 14.90 -20.87
C GLU A 525 2.92 15.59 -20.14
N PRO A 526 1.70 15.59 -20.72
CA PRO A 526 0.52 16.19 -20.08
C PRO A 526 0.19 15.52 -18.75
N ILE A 527 -0.26 16.30 -17.78
CA ILE A 527 -0.63 15.78 -16.46
C ILE A 527 -1.93 14.97 -16.56
N ARG A 528 -1.88 13.71 -16.16
CA ARG A 528 -3.02 12.77 -16.21
C ARG A 528 -3.45 12.21 -14.85
N GLU A 529 -2.68 12.49 -13.81
CA GLU A 529 -2.93 11.95 -12.47
C GLU A 529 -3.82 12.88 -11.65
N VAL A 530 -4.95 12.38 -11.15
CA VAL A 530 -5.76 13.10 -10.15
C VAL A 530 -5.25 12.74 -8.75
N TYR A 531 -4.12 13.31 -8.34
CA TYR A 531 -3.57 13.11 -7.00
C TYR A 531 -3.30 14.41 -6.24
N PRO A 532 -3.74 14.50 -4.97
CA PRO A 532 -4.88 13.75 -4.40
C PRO A 532 -6.18 14.01 -5.18
N HIS A 533 -7.28 13.33 -4.83
CA HIS A 533 -8.60 13.69 -5.36
C HIS A 533 -8.89 15.19 -5.17
N MET A 534 -9.47 15.83 -6.18
CA MET A 534 -9.73 17.28 -6.14
C MET A 534 -10.57 17.67 -4.92
N TYR A 535 -11.53 16.82 -4.56
CA TYR A 535 -12.39 17.02 -3.40
C TYR A 535 -11.64 17.06 -2.07
N PHE A 536 -10.43 16.49 -2.00
CA PHE A 536 -9.58 16.55 -0.81
C PHE A 536 -8.72 17.81 -0.74
N GLN A 537 -8.62 18.61 -1.82
CA GLN A 537 -7.70 19.75 -1.95
C GLN A 537 -8.41 21.04 -2.38
N LEU A 538 -9.70 21.21 -2.00
CA LEU A 538 -10.55 22.30 -2.49
C LEU A 538 -9.97 23.70 -2.23
N LEU A 539 -9.45 23.95 -1.02
CA LEU A 539 -8.87 25.25 -0.62
C LEU A 539 -7.36 25.19 -0.33
N ASN A 540 -6.79 23.99 -0.31
CA ASN A 540 -5.45 23.77 0.18
C ASN A 540 -4.42 23.97 -0.94
N ARG A 541 -3.33 24.67 -0.64
CA ARG A 541 -2.15 24.73 -1.49
C ARG A 541 -1.30 23.46 -1.31
N GLY A 542 -1.78 22.36 -1.86
CA GLY A 542 -0.94 21.19 -2.10
C GLY A 542 0.11 21.48 -3.17
N ASN A 543 1.16 20.66 -3.24
CA ASN A 543 2.15 20.68 -4.34
C ASN A 543 1.58 20.26 -5.70
N TYR A 544 0.26 20.07 -5.81
CA TYR A 544 -0.42 19.46 -6.94
C TYR A 544 -1.39 20.46 -7.58
N CYS A 545 -1.48 20.38 -8.90
CA CYS A 545 -1.90 21.42 -9.83
C CYS A 545 -3.41 21.74 -9.87
N TRP A 546 -4.25 21.22 -8.96
CA TRP A 546 -5.72 21.21 -9.13
C TRP A 546 -6.52 22.27 -8.37
N SER A 547 -5.85 23.25 -7.76
CA SER A 547 -6.54 24.29 -6.98
C SER A 547 -7.43 25.14 -7.88
N LEU A 548 -8.71 25.26 -7.51
CA LEU A 548 -9.66 26.15 -8.16
C LEU A 548 -9.27 27.63 -8.02
N GLY A 549 -8.31 27.96 -7.16
CA GLY A 549 -7.79 29.32 -6.98
C GLY A 549 -6.80 29.78 -8.06
N GLU A 550 -6.36 28.88 -8.94
CA GLU A 550 -5.47 29.15 -10.09
C GLU A 550 -5.94 28.40 -11.35
N LEU A 551 -7.00 28.89 -11.99
CA LEU A 551 -7.48 28.35 -13.27
C LEU A 551 -6.72 28.98 -14.44
N ASP A 552 -5.50 28.48 -14.68
CA ASP A 552 -4.74 28.75 -15.91
C ASP A 552 -5.00 27.68 -17.00
N GLU A 553 -4.39 27.86 -18.17
CA GLU A 553 -4.60 26.99 -19.33
C GLU A 553 -4.23 25.52 -19.08
N GLU A 554 -3.17 25.26 -18.31
CA GLU A 554 -2.73 23.91 -17.95
C GLU A 554 -3.77 23.22 -17.06
N ARG A 555 -4.30 23.95 -16.06
CA ARG A 555 -5.36 23.43 -15.19
C ARG A 555 -6.65 23.17 -15.96
N GLN A 556 -7.01 24.06 -16.88
CA GLN A 556 -8.19 23.87 -17.70
C GLN A 556 -8.06 22.66 -18.64
N GLU A 557 -6.88 22.42 -19.20
CA GLU A 557 -6.64 21.23 -20.01
C GLU A 557 -6.80 19.94 -19.20
N PHE A 558 -6.32 19.93 -17.97
CA PHE A 558 -6.57 18.81 -17.07
C PHE A 558 -8.06 18.61 -16.76
N HIS A 559 -8.81 19.67 -16.48
CA HIS A 559 -10.25 19.55 -16.23
C HIS A 559 -10.98 19.02 -17.46
N ARG A 560 -10.60 19.47 -18.67
CA ARG A 560 -11.11 18.90 -19.94
C ARG A 560 -10.77 17.43 -20.07
N HIS A 561 -9.54 17.03 -19.77
CA HIS A 561 -9.12 15.64 -19.78
C HIS A 561 -9.95 14.78 -18.82
N THR A 562 -10.12 15.25 -17.58
CA THR A 562 -10.87 14.55 -16.53
C THR A 562 -12.35 14.40 -16.90
N VAL A 563 -13.00 15.46 -17.38
CA VAL A 563 -14.39 15.40 -17.85
C VAL A 563 -14.53 14.43 -19.01
N LYS A 564 -13.64 14.51 -20.02
CA LYS A 564 -13.64 13.61 -21.19
C LYS A 564 -13.47 12.15 -20.79
N GLN A 565 -12.59 11.87 -19.84
CA GLN A 565 -12.31 10.52 -19.37
C GLN A 565 -13.51 9.93 -18.61
N LEU A 566 -14.13 10.73 -17.73
CA LEU A 566 -15.16 10.26 -16.82
C LEU A 566 -16.60 10.35 -17.38
N SER A 567 -16.86 11.19 -18.38
CA SER A 567 -18.22 11.37 -18.93
C SER A 567 -18.81 10.07 -19.48
N GLY A 568 -17.99 9.28 -20.19
CA GLY A 568 -18.36 7.96 -20.71
C GLY A 568 -18.58 6.90 -19.63
N LEU A 569 -18.23 7.18 -18.37
CA LEU A 569 -18.30 6.24 -17.25
C LEU A 569 -19.45 6.56 -16.26
N LEU A 570 -20.19 7.65 -16.49
CA LEU A 570 -21.31 8.06 -15.63
C LEU A 570 -22.41 7.00 -15.55
N ASP A 571 -22.73 6.33 -16.66
CA ASP A 571 -23.74 5.27 -16.68
C ASP A 571 -23.32 4.06 -15.82
N SER A 572 -22.03 3.68 -15.91
CA SER A 572 -21.45 2.65 -15.03
C SER A 572 -21.48 3.07 -13.56
N ALA A 573 -21.21 4.35 -13.26
CA ALA A 573 -21.30 4.87 -11.90
C ALA A 573 -22.72 4.76 -11.33
N ALA A 574 -23.74 5.18 -12.09
CA ALA A 574 -25.13 5.05 -11.70
C ALA A 574 -25.56 3.59 -11.51
N ALA A 575 -25.15 2.70 -12.43
CA ALA A 575 -25.47 1.29 -12.38
C ALA A 575 -24.85 0.61 -11.15
N GLY A 576 -23.57 0.89 -10.88
CA GLY A 576 -22.85 0.37 -9.71
C GLY A 576 -23.51 0.81 -8.40
N LEU A 577 -23.78 2.11 -8.24
CA LEU A 577 -24.43 2.64 -7.03
C LEU A 577 -25.84 2.08 -6.82
N LYS A 578 -26.65 1.95 -7.88
CA LYS A 578 -27.99 1.33 -7.81
C LYS A 578 -27.91 -0.14 -7.37
N THR A 579 -26.95 -0.87 -7.92
CA THR A 579 -26.73 -2.29 -7.60
C THR A 579 -26.35 -2.45 -6.12
N ILE A 580 -25.42 -1.64 -5.63
CA ILE A 580 -25.03 -1.65 -4.21
C ILE A 580 -26.20 -1.22 -3.32
N ALA A 581 -26.91 -0.16 -3.67
CA ALA A 581 -28.05 0.36 -2.91
C ALA A 581 -29.17 -0.69 -2.73
N ALA A 582 -29.37 -1.59 -3.70
CA ALA A 582 -30.35 -2.66 -3.62
C ALA A 582 -30.00 -3.74 -2.58
N TRP A 583 -28.73 -3.88 -2.19
CA TRP A 583 -28.23 -4.98 -1.38
C TRP A 583 -28.14 -4.66 0.13
N ARG A 584 -29.30 -4.55 0.79
CA ARG A 584 -29.43 -3.99 2.15
C ARG A 584 -28.86 -4.82 3.31
N LYS A 585 -28.51 -6.10 3.11
CA LYS A 585 -28.12 -7.04 4.18
C LYS A 585 -26.70 -7.59 4.00
N ALA A 586 -25.78 -6.81 3.41
CA ALA A 586 -24.41 -7.22 3.26
C ALA A 586 -23.66 -7.20 4.60
N GLU A 587 -22.82 -8.22 4.83
CA GLU A 587 -21.95 -8.39 6.00
C GLU A 587 -20.58 -8.93 5.58
N GLY A 588 -19.59 -8.82 6.46
CA GLY A 588 -18.22 -9.28 6.21
C GLY A 588 -17.64 -8.69 4.91
N PHE A 589 -17.05 -9.56 4.07
CA PHE A 589 -16.46 -9.18 2.79
C PHE A 589 -17.43 -8.43 1.88
N LEU A 590 -18.69 -8.86 1.82
CA LEU A 590 -19.69 -8.21 0.95
C LEU A 590 -19.88 -6.74 1.33
N PHE A 591 -20.01 -6.44 2.62
CA PHE A 591 -20.23 -5.08 3.07
C PHE A 591 -18.99 -4.19 2.84
N ARG A 592 -17.81 -4.72 3.19
CA ARG A 592 -16.56 -3.96 3.04
C ARG A 592 -16.32 -3.60 1.58
N ASP A 593 -16.41 -4.56 0.67
CA ASP A 593 -16.09 -4.33 -0.74
C ASP A 593 -17.16 -3.47 -1.43
N GLN A 594 -18.43 -3.63 -1.07
CA GLN A 594 -19.50 -2.74 -1.55
C GLN A 594 -19.25 -1.29 -1.16
N LEU A 595 -18.79 -1.04 0.07
CA LEU A 595 -18.49 0.31 0.53
C LEU A 595 -17.23 0.86 -0.14
N ASP A 596 -16.19 0.03 -0.35
CA ASP A 596 -14.99 0.41 -1.09
C ASP A 596 -15.30 0.73 -2.57
N LEU A 597 -16.17 -0.05 -3.23
CA LEU A 597 -16.68 0.25 -4.56
C LEU A 597 -17.51 1.53 -4.58
N ALA A 598 -18.44 1.69 -3.63
CA ALA A 598 -19.31 2.87 -3.56
C ALA A 598 -18.51 4.17 -3.38
N ARG A 599 -17.53 4.18 -2.47
CA ARG A 599 -16.70 5.39 -2.25
C ARG A 599 -15.79 5.69 -3.42
N THR A 600 -15.28 4.65 -4.10
CA THR A 600 -14.51 4.81 -5.34
C THR A 600 -15.38 5.45 -6.42
N ILE A 601 -16.59 4.95 -6.65
CA ILE A 601 -17.52 5.51 -7.63
C ILE A 601 -17.89 6.96 -7.28
N ALA A 602 -18.25 7.22 -6.02
CA ALA A 602 -18.66 8.55 -5.57
C ALA A 602 -17.55 9.60 -5.69
N ILE A 603 -16.29 9.23 -5.41
CA ILE A 603 -15.18 10.19 -5.58
C ILE A 603 -14.92 10.51 -7.05
N ARG A 604 -15.06 9.54 -7.97
CA ARG A 604 -14.94 9.79 -9.43
C ARG A 604 -16.05 10.72 -9.92
N MET A 605 -17.26 10.56 -9.38
CA MET A 605 -18.35 11.50 -9.66
C MET A 605 -18.04 12.91 -9.13
N LEU A 606 -17.45 13.03 -7.94
CA LEU A 606 -17.02 14.33 -7.39
C LEU A 606 -15.92 14.95 -8.25
N ASP A 607 -14.92 14.18 -8.69
CA ASP A 607 -13.87 14.66 -9.59
C ASP A 607 -14.44 15.17 -10.92
N TYR A 608 -15.38 14.43 -11.52
CA TYR A 608 -16.11 14.87 -12.72
C TYR A 608 -16.90 16.16 -12.45
N GLY A 609 -17.63 16.23 -11.33
CA GLY A 609 -18.44 17.38 -10.94
C GLY A 609 -17.58 18.63 -10.76
N LEU A 610 -16.47 18.53 -10.02
CA LEU A 610 -15.55 19.62 -9.76
C LEU A 610 -14.87 20.12 -11.04
N SER A 611 -14.43 19.22 -11.92
CA SER A 611 -13.87 19.62 -13.22
C SER A 611 -14.93 20.26 -14.13
N SER A 612 -16.16 19.75 -14.11
CA SER A 612 -17.28 20.37 -14.83
C SER A 612 -17.60 21.76 -14.29
N PHE A 613 -17.51 21.95 -12.97
CA PHE A 613 -17.69 23.26 -12.31
C PHE A 613 -16.60 24.25 -12.72
N ALA A 614 -15.32 23.86 -12.70
CA ALA A 614 -14.21 24.71 -13.12
C ALA A 614 -14.41 25.24 -14.55
N LEU A 615 -14.78 24.35 -15.48
CA LEU A 615 -15.02 24.70 -16.88
C LEU A 615 -16.31 25.50 -17.08
N ALA A 616 -17.37 25.20 -16.34
CA ALA A 616 -18.61 25.96 -16.41
C ALA A 616 -18.43 27.39 -15.88
N LEU A 617 -17.66 27.55 -14.81
CA LEU A 617 -17.34 28.85 -14.23
C LEU A 617 -16.54 29.70 -15.22
N GLU A 618 -15.50 29.14 -15.84
CA GLU A 618 -14.75 29.83 -16.90
C GLU A 618 -15.66 30.18 -18.10
N GLY A 619 -16.50 29.24 -18.54
CA GLY A 619 -17.45 29.48 -19.62
C GLY A 619 -18.39 30.64 -19.34
N TRP A 620 -18.89 30.77 -18.10
CA TRP A 620 -19.69 31.92 -17.69
C TRP A 620 -18.88 33.22 -17.58
N GLN A 621 -17.63 33.16 -17.11
CA GLN A 621 -16.75 34.34 -17.04
C GLN A 621 -16.45 34.91 -18.44
N LEU A 622 -16.31 34.04 -19.45
CA LEU A 622 -16.04 34.41 -20.84
C LEU A 622 -17.30 34.88 -21.59
N ASP A 623 -18.46 34.26 -21.32
CA ASP A 623 -19.75 34.59 -21.94
C ASP A 623 -20.86 34.58 -20.88
N PRO A 624 -21.02 35.69 -20.12
CA PRO A 624 -21.99 35.78 -19.04
C PRO A 624 -23.40 35.93 -19.60
N ASN A 625 -24.17 34.84 -19.54
CA ASN A 625 -25.57 34.81 -19.98
C ASN A 625 -26.41 33.85 -19.11
N PRO A 626 -27.76 33.90 -19.19
CA PRO A 626 -28.62 33.07 -18.34
C PRO A 626 -28.39 31.57 -18.46
N GLN A 627 -27.88 31.07 -19.59
CA GLN A 627 -27.61 29.65 -19.80
C GLN A 627 -26.31 29.22 -19.11
N THR A 628 -25.23 29.99 -19.27
CA THR A 628 -23.94 29.72 -18.63
C THR A 628 -24.02 29.90 -17.11
N GLU A 629 -24.74 30.93 -16.63
CA GLU A 629 -25.03 31.13 -15.21
C GLU A 629 -25.82 29.95 -14.61
N ARG A 630 -26.92 29.56 -15.26
CA ARG A 630 -27.76 28.44 -14.78
C ARG A 630 -26.96 27.16 -14.63
N ARG A 631 -26.01 26.91 -15.53
CA ARG A 631 -25.13 25.75 -15.49
C ARG A 631 -24.23 25.76 -14.26
N VAL A 632 -23.61 26.89 -13.95
CA VAL A 632 -22.79 27.04 -12.72
C VAL A 632 -23.65 26.77 -11.48
N ARG A 633 -24.85 27.36 -11.39
CA ARG A 633 -25.76 27.14 -10.24
C ARG A 633 -26.16 25.67 -10.08
N ILE A 634 -26.50 24.98 -11.17
CA ILE A 634 -26.84 23.55 -11.12
C ILE A 634 -25.67 22.71 -10.59
N LEU A 635 -24.44 23.00 -11.05
CA LEU A 635 -23.25 22.29 -10.59
C LEU A 635 -22.97 22.59 -9.10
N VAL A 636 -23.14 23.85 -8.67
CA VAL A 636 -23.01 24.23 -7.26
C VAL A 636 -23.99 23.43 -6.38
N GLU A 637 -25.27 23.39 -6.75
CA GLU A 637 -26.28 22.63 -6.01
C GLU A 637 -25.99 21.12 -6.01
N THR A 638 -25.57 20.58 -7.15
CA THR A 638 -25.32 19.14 -7.33
C THR A 638 -24.14 18.68 -6.50
N ILE A 639 -23.01 19.38 -6.58
CA ILE A 639 -21.79 19.06 -5.82
C ILE A 639 -22.05 19.25 -4.32
N THR A 640 -22.82 20.27 -3.91
CA THR A 640 -23.24 20.44 -2.50
C THR A 640 -23.99 19.23 -1.97
N LYS A 641 -24.92 18.67 -2.75
CA LYS A 641 -25.64 17.44 -2.38
C LYS A 641 -24.70 16.25 -2.33
N MET A 642 -23.83 16.07 -3.33
CA MET A 642 -22.87 14.98 -3.39
C MET A 642 -21.88 15.00 -2.21
N SER A 643 -21.36 16.18 -1.87
CA SER A 643 -20.46 16.41 -0.73
C SER A 643 -21.08 15.88 0.59
N LYS A 644 -22.33 16.25 0.87
CA LYS A 644 -23.07 15.78 2.06
C LYS A 644 -23.34 14.27 2.04
N LEU A 645 -23.70 13.73 0.87
CA LEU A 645 -23.95 12.29 0.71
C LEU A 645 -22.66 11.47 0.86
N PHE A 646 -21.54 11.98 0.35
CA PHE A 646 -20.22 11.37 0.48
C PHE A 646 -19.81 11.24 1.96
N SER A 647 -19.92 12.32 2.74
CA SER A 647 -19.65 12.26 4.19
C SER A 647 -20.57 11.28 4.93
N ARG A 648 -21.88 11.25 4.59
CA ARG A 648 -22.85 10.31 5.18
C ARG A 648 -22.54 8.86 4.84
N MET A 649 -22.02 8.59 3.65
CA MET A 649 -21.60 7.26 3.22
C MET A 649 -20.37 6.79 4.00
N LEU A 650 -19.35 7.63 4.16
CA LEU A 650 -18.14 7.28 4.94
C LEU A 650 -18.47 6.99 6.40
N ALA A 651 -19.41 7.72 6.99
CA ALA A 651 -19.88 7.50 8.35
C ALA A 651 -20.48 6.09 8.58
N ALA A 652 -20.79 5.31 7.52
CA ALA A 652 -21.38 3.99 7.64
C ALA A 652 -20.40 2.88 8.07
N SER A 653 -19.11 3.17 8.26
CA SER A 653 -18.11 2.21 8.73
C SER A 653 -17.09 2.83 9.69
N GLU A 654 -16.74 2.07 10.72
CA GLU A 654 -15.69 2.42 11.68
C GLU A 654 -14.30 2.53 11.02
N GLU A 655 -14.10 1.84 9.88
CA GLU A 655 -12.81 1.84 9.16
C GLU A 655 -12.43 3.20 8.58
N PHE A 656 -13.41 4.07 8.40
CA PHE A 656 -13.26 5.43 7.87
C PHE A 656 -13.30 6.49 8.97
N SER A 657 -13.13 6.12 10.25
CA SER A 657 -13.14 7.06 11.37
C SER A 657 -11.82 7.13 12.12
N LEU A 658 -11.36 8.35 12.37
CA LEU A 658 -10.22 8.62 13.25
C LEU A 658 -10.56 8.32 14.71
N ALA A 659 -11.79 8.60 15.16
CA ALA A 659 -12.20 8.29 16.54
C ALA A 659 -12.08 6.79 16.84
N TYR A 660 -12.60 5.92 15.96
CA TYR A 660 -12.47 4.47 16.10
C TYR A 660 -11.03 3.97 15.93
N SER A 661 -10.24 4.62 15.06
CA SER A 661 -8.81 4.33 14.92
C SER A 661 -8.02 4.67 16.19
N LEU A 662 -8.35 5.79 16.85
CA LEU A 662 -7.75 6.18 18.13
C LEU A 662 -8.15 5.21 19.26
N ASP A 663 -9.40 4.74 19.27
CA ASP A 663 -9.85 3.74 20.24
C ASP A 663 -9.11 2.41 20.11
N ARG A 664 -8.78 1.98 18.89
CA ARG A 664 -7.91 0.83 18.67
C ARG A 664 -6.54 1.02 19.32
N LEU A 665 -5.92 2.19 19.13
CA LEU A 665 -4.64 2.49 19.78
C LEU A 665 -4.73 2.47 21.31
N LYS A 666 -5.83 2.99 21.88
CA LYS A 666 -6.09 2.99 23.34
C LYS A 666 -6.26 1.60 23.94
N LYS A 667 -6.76 0.62 23.17
CA LYS A 667 -6.96 -0.77 23.63
C LYS A 667 -5.65 -1.54 23.82
N VAL A 668 -4.60 -1.16 23.09
CA VAL A 668 -3.31 -1.88 23.07
C VAL A 668 -2.38 -1.38 24.18
N GLN A 669 -2.24 -0.06 24.29
CA GLN A 669 -1.38 0.61 25.27
C GLN A 669 -1.93 1.99 25.62
N LYS A 670 -1.41 2.57 26.71
CA LYS A 670 -1.67 3.97 27.04
C LYS A 670 -1.20 4.86 25.88
N VAL A 671 -2.15 5.54 25.24
CA VAL A 671 -1.87 6.54 24.20
C VAL A 671 -1.35 7.83 24.84
N ASN A 672 -0.41 8.48 24.16
CA ASN A 672 0.13 9.77 24.56
C ASN A 672 -1.00 10.81 24.59
N SER A 673 -1.15 11.53 25.70
CA SER A 673 -2.27 12.45 25.93
C SER A 673 -2.37 13.59 24.92
N VAL A 674 -1.25 13.94 24.26
CA VAL A 674 -1.22 14.98 23.22
C VAL A 674 -1.35 14.44 21.80
N PHE A 675 -1.44 13.12 21.61
CA PHE A 675 -1.41 12.51 20.27
C PHE A 675 -2.65 12.81 19.43
N GLU A 676 -3.82 13.02 20.04
CA GLU A 676 -5.04 13.31 19.29
C GLU A 676 -4.89 14.57 18.41
N ASP A 677 -4.19 15.60 18.90
CA ASP A 677 -3.89 16.80 18.10
C ASP A 677 -3.02 16.47 16.89
N THR A 678 -1.91 15.73 17.09
CA THR A 678 -1.06 15.24 16.00
C THR A 678 -1.84 14.40 14.99
N PHE A 679 -2.73 13.53 15.48
CA PHE A 679 -3.49 12.62 14.64
C PHE A 679 -4.48 13.36 13.74
N LYS A 680 -5.24 14.32 14.31
CA LYS A 680 -6.13 15.22 13.56
C LYS A 680 -5.36 16.07 12.55
N ARG A 681 -4.23 16.66 12.95
CA ARG A 681 -3.40 17.52 12.09
C ARG A 681 -2.78 16.78 10.93
N THR A 682 -2.41 15.51 11.11
CA THR A 682 -1.91 14.67 10.02
C THR A 682 -3.03 14.39 9.01
N ALA A 683 -4.24 14.07 9.48
CA ALA A 683 -5.38 13.77 8.61
C ALA A 683 -5.87 14.96 7.75
N VAL A 684 -5.56 16.20 8.16
CA VAL A 684 -5.85 17.41 7.37
C VAL A 684 -4.61 17.97 6.64
N SER A 685 -3.47 17.26 6.69
CA SER A 685 -2.28 17.64 5.94
C SER A 685 -2.52 17.54 4.44
N HIS A 686 -1.91 18.43 3.65
CA HIS A 686 -2.06 18.44 2.19
C HIS A 686 -1.72 17.09 1.53
N TYR A 687 -0.90 16.24 2.17
CA TYR A 687 -0.50 14.94 1.62
C TYR A 687 -1.38 13.77 2.06
N CYS A 688 -1.91 13.79 3.29
CA CYS A 688 -2.58 12.61 3.88
C CYS A 688 -4.12 12.70 3.95
N ARG A 689 -4.72 13.75 3.38
CA ARG A 689 -6.18 13.90 3.30
C ARG A 689 -6.81 12.78 2.47
N SER A 690 -7.74 12.04 3.05
CA SER A 690 -8.28 10.81 2.46
C SER A 690 -9.75 10.61 2.87
N PHE A 691 -10.29 9.41 2.65
CA PHE A 691 -11.69 9.01 2.91
C PHE A 691 -12.02 8.89 4.41
N THR A 692 -11.74 9.94 5.17
CA THR A 692 -12.01 10.02 6.62
C THR A 692 -13.35 10.73 6.86
N ALA A 693 -14.25 10.10 7.62
CA ALA A 693 -15.59 10.60 7.88
C ALA A 693 -15.59 11.96 8.59
N GLU A 694 -14.69 12.16 9.56
CA GLU A 694 -14.58 13.42 10.29
C GLU A 694 -14.04 14.55 9.41
N THR A 695 -13.00 14.32 8.61
CA THR A 695 -12.49 15.37 7.71
C THR A 695 -13.48 15.66 6.58
N ALA A 696 -14.18 14.65 6.05
CA ALA A 696 -15.23 14.86 5.06
C ALA A 696 -16.35 15.75 5.61
N LYS A 697 -16.80 15.48 6.84
CA LYS A 697 -17.91 16.21 7.46
C LYS A 697 -17.53 17.62 7.91
N TYR A 698 -16.38 17.79 8.54
CA TYR A 698 -16.03 19.02 9.24
C TYR A 698 -15.04 19.91 8.47
N CYS A 699 -14.31 19.36 7.49
CA CYS A 699 -13.41 20.12 6.62
C CYS A 699 -13.95 20.21 5.19
N TYR A 700 -14.11 19.09 4.48
CA TYR A 700 -14.34 19.11 3.03
C TYR A 700 -15.71 19.71 2.67
N GLU A 701 -16.76 19.42 3.44
CA GLU A 701 -18.06 20.08 3.30
C GLU A 701 -17.96 21.61 3.49
N SER A 702 -17.19 22.06 4.47
CA SER A 702 -17.01 23.49 4.79
C SER A 702 -16.19 24.20 3.71
N GLU A 703 -15.16 23.54 3.19
CA GLU A 703 -14.32 24.03 2.10
C GLU A 703 -15.11 24.17 0.81
N TRP A 704 -15.93 23.16 0.48
CA TRP A 704 -16.84 23.24 -0.65
C TRP A 704 -17.86 24.36 -0.47
N GLN A 705 -18.47 24.49 0.71
CA GLN A 705 -19.44 25.56 0.97
C GLN A 705 -18.83 26.94 0.77
N TYR A 706 -17.58 27.15 1.20
CA TYR A 706 -16.88 28.42 0.95
C TYR A 706 -16.70 28.71 -0.55
N LEU A 707 -16.34 27.70 -1.36
CA LEU A 707 -16.24 27.86 -2.82
C LEU A 707 -17.60 28.10 -3.47
N ALA A 708 -18.65 27.40 -3.02
CA ALA A 708 -20.01 27.57 -3.48
C ALA A 708 -20.51 29.00 -3.21
N ASP A 709 -20.36 29.49 -1.98
CA ASP A 709 -20.75 30.85 -1.58
C ASP A 709 -20.00 31.91 -2.40
N ARG A 710 -18.72 31.67 -2.69
CA ARG A 710 -17.93 32.55 -3.56
C ARG A 710 -18.48 32.56 -4.98
N ALA A 711 -18.75 31.39 -5.55
CA ALA A 711 -19.28 31.28 -6.91
C ALA A 711 -20.65 31.96 -7.01
N GLU A 712 -21.57 31.69 -6.08
CA GLU A 712 -22.89 32.32 -6.02
C GLU A 712 -22.77 33.84 -5.92
N LYS A 713 -21.89 34.35 -5.07
CA LYS A 713 -21.62 35.78 -4.97
C LYS A 713 -21.12 36.36 -6.31
N CYS A 714 -20.21 35.69 -7.01
CA CYS A 714 -19.77 36.12 -8.34
C CYS A 714 -20.94 36.22 -9.32
N LEU A 715 -21.81 35.20 -9.35
CA LEU A 715 -22.99 35.20 -10.21
C LEU A 715 -23.95 36.35 -9.87
N ASP A 716 -24.24 36.54 -8.58
CA ASP A 716 -25.18 37.56 -8.09
C ASP A 716 -24.67 39.00 -8.33
N THR A 717 -23.35 39.23 -8.25
CA THR A 717 -22.76 40.55 -8.50
C THR A 717 -22.33 40.76 -9.96
N GLY A 718 -22.43 39.73 -10.82
CA GLY A 718 -21.90 39.77 -12.18
C GLY A 718 -20.36 39.90 -12.24
N ASP A 719 -19.64 39.42 -11.22
CA ASP A 719 -18.18 39.47 -11.17
C ASP A 719 -17.56 38.34 -11.99
N THR A 720 -17.23 38.65 -13.24
CA THR A 720 -16.66 37.70 -14.21
C THR A 720 -15.14 37.58 -14.15
N ARG A 721 -14.48 38.15 -13.13
CA ARG A 721 -13.03 38.03 -13.02
C ARG A 721 -12.62 36.56 -12.85
N PRO A 722 -11.59 36.10 -13.59
CA PRO A 722 -11.14 34.72 -13.51
C PRO A 722 -10.63 34.39 -12.10
N TRP A 723 -10.79 33.13 -11.70
CA TRP A 723 -10.24 32.64 -10.43
C TRP A 723 -8.73 32.38 -10.60
N ARG A 724 -7.94 33.46 -10.53
CA ARG A 724 -6.48 33.48 -10.60
C ARG A 724 -5.93 34.36 -9.48
N GLY A 725 -4.81 33.96 -8.88
CA GLY A 725 -4.20 34.67 -7.75
C GLY A 725 -4.98 34.55 -6.44
N LEU A 726 -5.86 33.55 -6.28
CA LEU A 726 -6.72 33.39 -5.10
C LEU A 726 -6.13 32.50 -4.01
N LEU A 727 -4.94 31.94 -4.22
CA LEU A 727 -4.34 30.96 -3.31
C LEU A 727 -4.19 31.48 -1.88
N GLU A 728 -3.77 32.73 -1.69
CA GLU A 728 -3.62 33.28 -0.34
C GLU A 728 -4.97 33.43 0.38
N GLU A 729 -6.01 33.82 -0.34
CA GLU A 729 -7.38 33.90 0.19
C GLU A 729 -7.87 32.51 0.60
N PHE A 730 -7.69 31.51 -0.27
CA PHE A 730 -8.14 30.14 -0.05
C PHE A 730 -7.35 29.48 1.10
N GLU A 731 -6.05 29.72 1.19
CA GLU A 731 -5.24 29.29 2.32
C GLU A 731 -5.78 29.87 3.63
N GLN A 732 -6.15 31.15 3.69
CA GLN A 732 -6.72 31.73 4.92
C GLN A 732 -8.04 31.07 5.32
N ALA A 733 -8.87 30.70 4.34
CA ALA A 733 -10.11 29.96 4.58
C ALA A 733 -9.84 28.53 5.06
N ASP A 734 -8.95 27.77 4.40
CA ASP A 734 -8.48 26.44 4.85
C ASP A 734 -7.94 26.51 6.29
N ARG A 735 -7.17 27.55 6.60
CA ARG A 735 -6.59 27.72 7.94
C ARG A 735 -7.66 27.84 9.02
N LYS A 736 -8.70 28.65 8.77
CA LYS A 736 -9.83 28.81 9.71
C LYS A 736 -10.60 27.50 9.90
N ILE A 737 -10.86 26.79 8.80
CA ILE A 737 -11.60 25.52 8.82
C ILE A 737 -10.81 24.45 9.58
N THR A 738 -9.52 24.29 9.24
CA THR A 738 -8.66 23.27 9.88
C THR A 738 -8.34 23.58 11.34
N GLU A 739 -8.30 24.86 11.74
CA GLU A 739 -8.22 25.26 13.15
C GLU A 739 -9.50 24.92 13.93
N SER A 740 -10.67 25.18 13.35
CA SER A 740 -11.95 24.78 13.96
C SER A 740 -12.04 23.26 14.13
N PHE A 741 -11.59 22.50 13.13
CA PHE A 741 -11.48 21.04 13.22
C PHE A 741 -10.52 20.59 14.32
N ALA A 742 -9.34 21.19 14.42
CA ALA A 742 -8.34 20.83 15.43
C ALA A 742 -8.81 21.10 16.88
N GLN A 743 -9.67 22.11 17.08
CA GLN A 743 -10.23 22.45 18.40
C GLN A 743 -11.29 21.46 18.88
N ARG A 744 -12.00 20.76 17.98
CA ARG A 744 -13.00 19.73 18.33
C ARG A 744 -12.33 18.41 18.65
N SER A 745 -12.77 17.74 19.70
CA SER A 745 -12.30 16.39 20.00
C SER A 745 -12.80 15.37 18.97
N LEU A 746 -12.06 14.28 18.78
CA LEU A 746 -12.52 13.16 17.95
C LEU A 746 -13.79 12.51 18.51
N GLU A 747 -14.03 12.59 19.82
CA GLU A 747 -15.25 12.08 20.43
C GLU A 747 -16.48 12.89 20.02
N GLU A 748 -16.38 14.23 20.01
CA GLU A 748 -17.45 15.11 19.53
C GLU A 748 -17.76 14.94 18.04
N MET A 749 -16.76 14.53 17.26
CA MET A 749 -16.86 14.30 15.82
C MET A 749 -17.18 12.85 15.45
N ARG A 750 -17.31 11.95 16.43
CA ARG A 750 -17.49 10.51 16.20
C ARG A 750 -18.74 10.25 15.36
N PRO A 751 -18.64 9.48 14.27
CA PRO A 751 -19.81 9.14 13.47
C PRO A 751 -20.72 8.14 14.20
N ASP A 752 -22.04 8.33 14.10
CA ASP A 752 -23.04 7.30 14.45
C ASP A 752 -23.11 6.26 13.33
N VAL A 753 -22.18 5.30 13.39
CA VAL A 753 -22.03 4.22 12.41
C VAL A 753 -23.30 3.39 12.26
N LYS A 754 -24.03 3.16 13.35
CA LYS A 754 -25.25 2.34 13.33
C LYS A 754 -26.34 3.02 12.51
N THR A 755 -26.58 4.31 12.77
CA THR A 755 -27.58 5.09 12.02
C THR A 755 -27.14 5.29 10.58
N ALA A 756 -25.87 5.62 10.33
CA ALA A 756 -25.33 5.80 8.99
C ALA A 756 -25.45 4.51 8.16
N ARG A 757 -25.09 3.35 8.73
CA ARG A 757 -25.20 2.04 8.07
C ARG A 757 -26.64 1.67 7.74
N LYS A 758 -27.60 1.99 8.61
CA LYS A 758 -29.04 1.80 8.33
C LYS A 758 -29.52 2.65 7.14
N ASN A 759 -28.97 3.85 6.99
CA ASN A 759 -29.37 4.81 5.97
C ASN A 759 -28.56 4.69 4.66
N LEU A 760 -27.49 3.88 4.63
CA LEU A 760 -26.56 3.79 3.51
C LEU A 760 -27.24 3.49 2.17
N SER A 761 -28.19 2.54 2.14
CA SER A 761 -28.96 2.21 0.92
C SER A 761 -29.66 3.43 0.32
N GLY A 762 -30.20 4.32 1.16
CA GLY A 762 -30.83 5.57 0.70
C GLY A 762 -29.79 6.55 0.16
N VAL A 763 -28.68 6.73 0.87
CA VAL A 763 -27.56 7.60 0.46
C VAL A 763 -27.03 7.21 -0.92
N LEU A 764 -26.80 5.92 -1.16
CA LEU A 764 -26.29 5.41 -2.44
C LEU A 764 -27.31 5.58 -3.58
N LYS A 765 -28.60 5.42 -3.29
CA LYS A 765 -29.67 5.67 -4.26
C LYS A 765 -29.73 7.14 -4.64
N GLU A 766 -29.67 8.05 -3.66
CA GLU A 766 -29.64 9.50 -3.89
C GLU A 766 -28.40 9.90 -4.72
N LEU A 767 -27.22 9.34 -4.43
CA LEU A 767 -26.02 9.56 -5.26
C LEU A 767 -26.25 9.12 -6.72
N ALA A 768 -26.83 7.95 -6.94
CA ALA A 768 -27.11 7.46 -8.29
C ALA A 768 -28.14 8.33 -9.05
N GLU A 769 -29.07 8.97 -8.34
CA GLU A 769 -30.09 9.87 -8.90
C GLU A 769 -29.52 11.23 -9.33
N LEU A 770 -28.31 11.59 -8.90
CA LEU A 770 -27.61 12.82 -9.33
C LEU A 770 -26.87 12.66 -10.67
N VAL A 771 -26.61 11.42 -11.11
CA VAL A 771 -25.87 11.15 -12.36
C VAL A 771 -26.54 11.73 -13.61
N PRO A 772 -27.87 11.61 -13.81
CA PRO A 772 -28.53 12.23 -14.97
C PRO A 772 -28.34 13.75 -15.00
N GLU A 773 -28.26 14.41 -13.84
CA GLU A 773 -28.04 15.85 -13.79
C GLU A 773 -26.60 16.20 -14.18
N LEU A 774 -25.60 15.48 -13.65
CA LEU A 774 -24.20 15.61 -14.07
C LEU A 774 -24.01 15.41 -15.59
N ARG A 775 -24.73 14.44 -16.17
CA ARG A 775 -24.67 14.15 -17.61
C ARG A 775 -25.21 15.30 -18.46
N LYS A 776 -26.29 15.95 -18.03
CA LYS A 776 -26.82 17.14 -18.74
C LYS A 776 -25.81 18.30 -18.74
N GLN A 777 -24.88 18.31 -17.80
CA GLN A 777 -23.80 19.28 -17.73
C GLN A 777 -22.56 18.87 -18.52
N GLU A 778 -22.61 17.83 -19.37
CA GLU A 778 -21.49 17.49 -20.25
C GLU A 778 -21.26 18.60 -21.29
N VAL A 779 -20.05 19.17 -21.35
CA VAL A 779 -19.68 20.07 -22.46
C VAL A 779 -19.45 19.20 -23.69
N LYS A 780 -20.17 19.43 -24.80
CA LYS A 780 -19.72 18.95 -26.11
C LYS A 780 -18.58 19.88 -26.56
N TYR A 781 -17.33 19.52 -26.25
CA TYR A 781 -16.19 20.35 -26.63
C TYR A 781 -16.07 20.45 -28.15
N VAL A 782 -16.19 21.67 -28.68
CA VAL A 782 -15.51 22.05 -29.93
C VAL A 782 -14.10 22.40 -29.51
N ILE A 783 -13.13 21.63 -30.00
CA ILE A 783 -11.71 21.85 -29.80
C ILE A 783 -11.38 23.22 -30.40
N PHE A 784 -10.85 24.14 -29.59
CA PHE A 784 -10.14 25.31 -30.11
C PHE A 784 -8.64 25.01 -30.11
#